data_AF-B5VEF9-F1
#
_entry.id   AF-B5VEF9-F1
#
_cell.length_a   1.000
_cell.length_b   1.000
_cell.length_c   1.000
_cell.angle_alpha   90.00
_cell.angle_beta   90.00
_cell.angle_gamma   90.00
#
_symmetry.space_group_name_H-M   'P 1'
#
loop_
_entity.id
_entity.type
_entity.pdbx_description
1 polymer ?
#
loop_
_entity_poly.entity_id
_entity_poly.type
_entity_poly.pdbx_seq_one_letter_code
_entity_poly.pdbx_strand_id
1 'polypeptide(L)'
;RNQKVIEETPAPNLPEKTRLALRKAAESLGSLLNYKCAGTVEFIYDEKKDEFYFLEVNTRLQVEHPITEMVTGLDLVEWMIRIAANDAPDFDSTKVEVNGVSMEARLYAENPLKNFRPSPGLLVDVKFPDWARVDTWVKKGTNISPEYDPTLAKIIVHGKDRDDAISKLNQALEETKVYGCITNIDYLKSIITSDFFAKAKVSTNILNSYQYEPTAIEITLPGAHTSIQDYPGRVGYWRIGVPPSGPMDAYSFRLANRIVGNDYRTPAIEVTLTGPSIVFHCETVIAITGGTALCTLDGQEIPQHKPVEVKRGSTLSIGKLTSGCRAYLGIRGGIDVPKYLGSYSTFTLGNVGGYNGRVLKLGDVLFLPSNEENKSVECLPQNIPQSLIPQISETKEWRIGVTCGPHGSPDFFKPESIEEFFSEKWKVHYNSNRFGVRLIGPKPKWARSNGGEGGMHPSNTHDYVYSLGAINFTGDEPVIITCDGPSLGGFVCQAVVPEAELWKVGQVKPGDSIQFVPLSYESSRSLKESQDVAIKSLDGTKLRRLDSVSILPSFETPILAQMETVNELSPKVVYRQAGDRYVLVEYGDNEMNFNISYRIECLISLVKNNKTVGIVEMSQGVRSVLIEFDGYKVTQKELLKVLVAYETEIQFDENWNITSNIIRLPMAFEDSKTLACVQRYQETIRSSAPWLPNNVDFIANVNGISRNEVYDMLYSARFMVLGLGDVFLGSPCAVPLDPRHRFLGSKYNPSRTYTERGAVGIGGMYMCIYAANSPGGYQLVGRTIPIWDKLCLAASSEVPWLMNPFDQVEFYPVSEEDLDKMTEDCDNGVYKVNIEKSVFDHQEYLRWINANNDSITAFQEGQLGERAEELPN
;
A
#
# COMPACT_ATOMS: atom_id res chain seq x y z
N ARG A 1 -2.21 2.56 40.22
CA ARG A 1 -3.05 3.44 39.37
C ARG A 1 -4.48 2.96 39.57
N ASN A 2 -5.39 3.78 40.11
CA ASN A 2 -6.72 3.33 40.56
C ASN A 2 -7.77 3.31 39.42
N GLN A 3 -7.35 3.00 38.19
CA GLN A 3 -8.23 2.98 37.02
C GLN A 3 -8.71 1.56 36.77
N LYS A 4 -10.03 1.38 36.67
CA LYS A 4 -10.65 0.08 36.43
C LYS A 4 -10.41 -0.35 34.97
N VAL A 5 -10.19 -1.64 34.75
CA VAL A 5 -9.91 -2.23 33.43
C VAL A 5 -10.76 -3.46 33.11
N ILE A 6 -11.14 -4.23 34.14
CA ILE A 6 -11.99 -5.42 34.04
C ILE A 6 -12.94 -5.41 35.23
N GLU A 7 -14.21 -5.72 34.99
CA GLU A 7 -15.27 -5.80 35.98
C GLU A 7 -16.08 -7.08 35.78
N GLU A 8 -16.64 -7.65 36.85
CA GLU A 8 -17.46 -8.85 36.80
C GLU A 8 -18.69 -8.78 37.72
N THR A 9 -19.78 -9.44 37.32
CA THR A 9 -20.98 -9.63 38.14
C THR A 9 -21.57 -11.03 37.91
N PRO A 10 -22.07 -11.72 38.95
CA PRO A 10 -22.02 -11.36 40.36
C PRO A 10 -20.59 -11.35 40.94
N ALA A 11 -20.36 -10.56 41.99
CA ALA A 11 -19.07 -10.57 42.69
C ALA A 11 -18.72 -12.00 43.19
N PRO A 12 -17.51 -12.51 42.90
CA PRO A 12 -17.05 -13.82 43.34
C PRO A 12 -16.76 -13.82 44.85
N ASN A 13 -16.81 -15.00 45.48
CA ASN A 13 -16.50 -15.20 46.90
C ASN A 13 -17.23 -14.26 47.88
N LEU A 14 -18.44 -13.83 47.52
CA LEU A 14 -19.31 -13.00 48.37
C LEU A 14 -20.53 -13.81 48.81
N PRO A 15 -20.62 -14.21 50.09
CA PRO A 15 -21.77 -14.95 50.62
C PRO A 15 -23.08 -14.17 50.49
N GLU A 16 -24.19 -14.89 50.26
CA GLU A 16 -25.52 -14.27 50.09
C GLU A 16 -25.95 -13.42 51.29
N LYS A 17 -25.59 -13.82 52.50
CA LYS A 17 -25.87 -13.04 53.71
C LYS A 17 -25.30 -11.61 53.61
N THR A 18 -24.05 -11.49 53.17
CA THR A 18 -23.34 -10.21 53.05
C THR A 18 -23.80 -9.44 51.82
N ARG A 19 -24.09 -10.13 50.71
CA ARG A 19 -24.71 -9.53 49.51
C ARG A 19 -26.05 -8.87 49.83
N LEU A 20 -26.92 -9.53 50.59
CA LEU A 20 -28.22 -8.97 51.00
C LEU A 20 -28.05 -7.77 51.93
N ALA A 21 -27.05 -7.80 52.83
CA ALA A 21 -26.74 -6.68 53.69
C ALA A 21 -26.23 -5.45 52.90
N LEU A 22 -25.37 -5.66 51.89
CA LEU A 22 -24.91 -4.63 50.95
C LEU A 22 -26.09 -3.97 50.21
N ARG A 23 -26.97 -4.78 49.62
CA ARG A 23 -28.18 -4.29 48.92
C ARG A 23 -29.05 -3.44 49.83
N LYS A 24 -29.38 -3.95 51.02
CA LYS A 24 -30.21 -3.24 51.99
C LYS A 24 -29.57 -1.91 52.44
N ALA A 25 -28.24 -1.89 52.63
CA ALA A 25 -27.52 -0.67 52.99
C ALA A 25 -27.60 0.37 51.86
N ALA A 26 -27.40 -0.04 50.61
CA ALA A 26 -27.52 0.83 49.44
C ALA A 26 -28.95 1.37 49.25
N GLU A 27 -29.96 0.51 49.36
CA GLU A 27 -31.39 0.88 49.29
C GLU A 27 -31.76 1.87 50.41
N SER A 28 -31.28 1.64 51.63
CA SER A 28 -31.53 2.54 52.78
C SER A 28 -30.91 3.92 52.55
N LEU A 29 -29.69 3.98 52.02
CA LEU A 29 -29.00 5.23 51.69
C LEU A 29 -29.73 6.00 50.58
N GLY A 30 -30.11 5.30 49.50
CA GLY A 30 -30.88 5.89 48.40
C GLY A 30 -32.22 6.43 48.86
N SER A 31 -32.95 5.66 49.67
CA SER A 31 -34.24 6.08 50.25
C SER A 31 -34.10 7.29 51.17
N LEU A 32 -33.08 7.31 52.04
CA LEU A 32 -32.83 8.44 52.94
C LEU A 32 -32.61 9.75 52.16
N LEU A 33 -31.94 9.67 51.02
CA LEU A 33 -31.65 10.82 50.16
C LEU A 33 -32.81 11.19 49.23
N ASN A 34 -33.89 10.40 49.17
CA ASN A 34 -34.86 10.43 48.08
C ASN A 34 -34.16 10.45 46.72
N TYR A 35 -33.17 9.57 46.57
CA TYR A 35 -32.28 9.55 45.42
C TYR A 35 -33.07 9.27 44.13
N LYS A 36 -32.71 9.96 43.04
CA LYS A 36 -33.40 9.86 41.75
C LYS A 36 -32.46 9.31 40.68
N CYS A 37 -32.99 8.44 39.81
CA CYS A 37 -32.28 7.77 38.71
C CYS A 37 -31.24 6.74 39.20
N ALA A 38 -30.10 6.62 38.50
CA ALA A 38 -29.07 5.62 38.80
C ALA A 38 -27.92 6.22 39.61
N GLY A 39 -27.46 5.48 40.62
CA GLY A 39 -26.25 5.76 41.38
C GLY A 39 -25.65 4.47 41.93
N THR A 40 -24.33 4.47 42.11
CA THR A 40 -23.61 3.31 42.68
C THR A 40 -23.12 3.63 44.08
N VAL A 41 -23.43 2.78 45.04
CA VAL A 41 -22.82 2.81 46.38
C VAL A 41 -21.63 1.87 46.37
N GLU A 42 -20.42 2.42 46.43
CA GLU A 42 -19.18 1.63 46.44
C GLU A 42 -18.78 1.26 47.86
N PHE A 43 -18.24 0.06 48.01
CA PHE A 43 -17.78 -0.49 49.29
C PHE A 43 -16.38 -1.07 49.16
N ILE A 44 -15.62 -0.99 50.24
CA ILE A 44 -14.44 -1.85 50.47
C ILE A 44 -14.95 -3.16 51.07
N TYR A 45 -14.48 -4.30 50.57
CA TYR A 45 -14.83 -5.62 51.09
C TYR A 45 -13.57 -6.38 51.53
N ASP A 46 -13.56 -6.87 52.78
CA ASP A 46 -12.54 -7.77 53.32
C ASP A 46 -13.07 -9.21 53.27
N GLU A 47 -12.68 -9.94 52.22
CA GLU A 47 -13.12 -11.32 51.97
C GLU A 47 -12.81 -12.28 53.14
N LYS A 48 -11.72 -12.06 53.88
CA LYS A 48 -11.34 -12.94 54.99
C LYS A 48 -12.22 -12.75 56.21
N LYS A 49 -12.66 -11.51 56.45
CA LYS A 49 -13.53 -11.17 57.57
C LYS A 49 -15.01 -11.27 57.23
N ASP A 50 -15.36 -11.34 55.94
CA ASP A 50 -16.73 -11.21 55.45
C ASP A 50 -17.37 -9.89 55.92
N GLU A 51 -16.59 -8.80 55.85
CA GLU A 51 -16.99 -7.45 56.29
C GLU A 51 -16.88 -6.45 55.13
N PHE A 52 -17.84 -5.53 55.03
CA PHE A 52 -17.80 -4.43 54.06
C PHE A 52 -17.92 -3.07 54.74
N TYR A 53 -17.29 -2.06 54.14
CA TYR A 53 -17.26 -0.69 54.64
C TYR A 53 -17.60 0.28 53.51
N PHE A 54 -18.42 1.28 53.79
CA PHE A 54 -18.77 2.31 52.82
C PHE A 54 -17.52 3.04 52.31
N LEU A 55 -17.42 3.21 50.99
CA LEU A 55 -16.37 3.99 50.34
C LEU A 55 -16.91 5.33 49.87
N GLU A 56 -17.83 5.31 48.89
CA GLU A 56 -18.41 6.51 48.31
C GLU A 56 -19.73 6.22 47.57
N VAL A 57 -20.42 7.28 47.13
CA VAL A 57 -21.55 7.17 46.19
C VAL A 57 -21.18 7.87 44.91
N ASN A 58 -21.20 7.13 43.80
CA ASN A 58 -21.17 7.71 42.48
C ASN A 58 -22.59 8.15 42.10
N THR A 59 -22.83 9.46 42.07
CA THR A 59 -24.16 10.04 41.84
C THR A 59 -24.53 10.12 40.35
N ARG A 60 -24.19 9.07 39.60
CA ARG A 60 -24.38 8.94 38.15
C ARG A 60 -24.34 7.47 37.74
N LEU A 61 -24.73 7.19 36.49
CA LEU A 61 -24.44 5.91 35.84
C LEU A 61 -22.91 5.69 35.74
N GLN A 62 -22.49 4.43 35.86
CA GLN A 62 -21.09 4.04 35.74
C GLN A 62 -20.79 3.38 34.40
N VAL A 63 -19.50 3.35 34.06
CA VAL A 63 -19.02 2.85 32.77
C VAL A 63 -19.36 1.37 32.62
N GLU A 64 -19.16 0.61 33.69
CA GLU A 64 -19.35 -0.83 33.85
C GLU A 64 -20.82 -1.29 34.01
N HIS A 65 -21.80 -0.41 33.83
CA HIS A 65 -23.21 -0.78 33.96
C HIS A 65 -23.68 -1.94 33.03
N PRO A 66 -23.12 -2.20 31.83
CA PRO A 66 -23.63 -3.24 30.95
C PRO A 66 -23.56 -4.65 31.54
N ILE A 67 -22.59 -4.97 32.40
CA ILE A 67 -22.54 -6.31 33.01
C ILE A 67 -23.78 -6.57 33.88
N THR A 68 -24.33 -5.52 34.51
CA THR A 68 -25.59 -5.60 35.25
C THR A 68 -26.77 -5.81 34.30
N GLU A 69 -26.80 -5.10 33.18
CA GLU A 69 -27.83 -5.27 32.14
C GLU A 69 -27.81 -6.69 31.58
N MET A 70 -26.63 -7.26 31.31
CA MET A 70 -26.50 -8.63 30.77
C MET A 70 -27.12 -9.69 31.68
N VAL A 71 -26.91 -9.59 33.00
CA VAL A 71 -27.42 -10.60 33.95
C VAL A 71 -28.85 -10.35 34.38
N THR A 72 -29.39 -9.15 34.19
CA THR A 72 -30.77 -8.80 34.62
C THR A 72 -31.76 -8.65 33.47
N GLY A 73 -31.28 -8.42 32.25
CA GLY A 73 -32.10 -8.06 31.09
C GLY A 73 -32.68 -6.65 31.13
N LEU A 74 -32.26 -5.81 32.09
CA LEU A 74 -32.71 -4.43 32.21
C LEU A 74 -31.89 -3.50 31.33
N ASP A 75 -32.53 -2.51 30.71
CA ASP A 75 -31.88 -1.31 30.19
C ASP A 75 -31.90 -0.22 31.27
N LEU A 76 -30.74 0.08 31.85
CA LEU A 76 -30.63 1.04 32.94
C LEU A 76 -30.81 2.48 32.46
N VAL A 77 -30.49 2.76 31.19
CA VAL A 77 -30.72 4.09 30.59
C VAL A 77 -32.22 4.31 30.38
N GLU A 78 -32.95 3.30 29.91
CA GLU A 78 -34.41 3.33 29.83
C GLU A 78 -35.02 3.66 31.20
N TRP A 79 -34.59 2.94 32.25
CA TRP A 79 -35.05 3.18 33.61
C TRP A 79 -34.76 4.60 34.09
N MET A 80 -33.54 5.12 33.83
CA MET A 80 -33.19 6.50 34.17
C MET A 80 -34.10 7.51 33.48
N ILE A 81 -34.39 7.34 32.18
CA ILE A 81 -35.27 8.23 31.41
C ILE A 81 -36.68 8.21 31.98
N ARG A 82 -37.23 7.03 32.24
CA ARG A 82 -38.58 6.84 32.81
C ARG A 82 -38.72 7.45 34.20
N ILE A 83 -37.76 7.19 35.09
CA ILE A 83 -37.72 7.77 36.44
C ILE A 83 -37.58 9.30 36.38
N ALA A 84 -36.71 9.82 35.50
CA ALA A 84 -36.53 11.26 35.33
C ALA A 84 -37.83 11.96 34.89
N ALA A 85 -38.61 11.31 34.03
CA ALA A 85 -39.90 11.76 33.53
C ALA A 85 -41.08 11.54 34.51
N ASN A 86 -40.82 11.03 35.72
CA ASN A 86 -41.84 10.66 36.71
C ASN A 86 -42.82 9.56 36.22
N ASP A 87 -42.37 8.72 35.29
CA ASP A 87 -43.03 7.46 34.87
C ASP A 87 -42.20 6.25 35.35
N ALA A 88 -41.79 6.30 36.62
CA ALA A 88 -40.94 5.27 37.18
C ALA A 88 -41.64 3.89 37.15
N PRO A 89 -40.90 2.80 36.89
CA PRO A 89 -41.38 1.45 37.20
C PRO A 89 -41.83 1.37 38.66
N ASP A 90 -42.84 0.57 38.95
CA ASP A 90 -43.24 0.31 40.33
C ASP A 90 -42.20 -0.59 41.01
N PHE A 91 -41.40 0.00 41.89
CA PHE A 91 -40.27 -0.69 42.51
C PHE A 91 -40.71 -1.81 43.45
N ASP A 92 -41.88 -1.70 44.09
CA ASP A 92 -42.38 -2.71 45.03
C ASP A 92 -42.84 -3.98 44.30
N SER A 93 -43.34 -3.84 43.07
CA SER A 93 -43.76 -4.98 42.24
C SER A 93 -42.68 -5.46 41.26
N THR A 94 -41.57 -4.73 41.10
CA THR A 94 -40.50 -5.12 40.18
C THR A 94 -39.59 -6.19 40.78
N LYS A 95 -39.61 -7.39 40.19
CA LYS A 95 -38.71 -8.49 40.55
C LYS A 95 -37.50 -8.51 39.62
N VAL A 96 -36.32 -8.18 40.15
CA VAL A 96 -35.04 -8.30 39.42
C VAL A 96 -34.45 -9.68 39.64
N GLU A 97 -34.43 -10.49 38.58
CA GLU A 97 -33.76 -11.80 38.59
C GLU A 97 -32.37 -11.68 37.97
N VAL A 98 -31.37 -12.26 38.62
CA VAL A 98 -29.99 -12.30 38.13
C VAL A 98 -29.74 -13.68 37.54
N ASN A 99 -29.42 -13.74 36.25
CA ASN A 99 -29.19 -14.97 35.52
C ASN A 99 -27.77 -14.97 34.91
N GLY A 100 -27.00 -16.01 35.24
CA GLY A 100 -25.63 -16.19 34.75
C GLY A 100 -24.61 -15.22 35.35
N VAL A 101 -23.50 -15.04 34.63
CA VAL A 101 -22.37 -14.18 35.00
C VAL A 101 -22.00 -13.32 33.80
N SER A 102 -21.66 -12.06 34.02
CA SER A 102 -21.16 -11.17 32.98
C SER A 102 -19.85 -10.52 33.39
N MET A 103 -18.99 -10.30 32.40
CA MET A 103 -17.71 -9.63 32.55
C MET A 103 -17.55 -8.58 31.46
N GLU A 104 -16.89 -7.47 31.82
CA GLU A 104 -16.51 -6.39 30.91
C GLU A 104 -14.99 -6.24 30.92
N ALA A 105 -14.40 -6.03 29.74
CA ALA A 105 -13.01 -5.60 29.58
C ALA A 105 -12.96 -4.27 28.82
N ARG A 106 -12.16 -3.33 29.31
CA ARG A 106 -12.02 -1.99 28.73
C ARG A 106 -10.82 -1.92 27.79
N LEU A 107 -11.12 -1.80 26.49
CA LEU A 107 -10.12 -1.60 25.45
C LEU A 107 -9.75 -0.11 25.37
N TYR A 108 -8.47 0.19 25.59
CA TYR A 108 -7.91 1.54 25.52
C TYR A 108 -6.83 1.65 24.45
N ALA A 109 -6.74 2.83 23.84
CA ALA A 109 -5.62 3.27 23.01
C ALA A 109 -4.43 3.68 23.89
N GLU A 110 -3.86 2.71 24.62
CA GLU A 110 -2.71 2.91 25.50
C GLU A 110 -1.62 1.88 25.20
N ASN A 111 -0.37 2.21 25.55
CA ASN A 111 0.76 1.29 25.48
C ASN A 111 1.13 0.77 26.89
N PRO A 112 0.74 -0.47 27.27
CA PRO A 112 1.02 -1.01 28.60
C PRO A 112 2.51 -1.11 28.93
N LEU A 113 3.38 -1.34 27.93
CA LEU A 113 4.84 -1.39 28.12
C LEU A 113 5.45 -0.03 28.49
N LYS A 114 4.78 1.07 28.13
CA LYS A 114 5.27 2.44 28.35
C LYS A 114 4.43 3.17 29.38
N ASN A 115 4.19 2.51 30.51
CA ASN A 115 3.38 3.05 31.61
C ASN A 115 2.00 3.51 31.14
N PHE A 116 1.38 2.76 30.22
CA PHE A 116 0.06 3.05 29.67
C PHE A 116 -0.05 4.43 29.01
N ARG A 117 1.03 4.88 28.36
CA ARG A 117 1.03 6.12 27.60
C ARG A 117 -0.08 6.08 26.51
N PRO A 118 -0.88 7.15 26.34
CA PRO A 118 -1.86 7.25 25.26
C PRO A 118 -1.23 7.09 23.87
N SER A 119 -1.93 6.40 22.97
CA SER A 119 -1.51 6.09 21.60
C SER A 119 -2.52 6.65 20.58
N PRO A 120 -2.45 7.94 20.22
CA PRO A 120 -3.30 8.51 19.18
C PRO A 120 -2.95 7.96 17.79
N GLY A 121 -3.90 8.04 16.86
CA GLY A 121 -3.71 7.59 15.48
C GLY A 121 -5.00 7.21 14.75
N LEU A 122 -4.88 7.01 13.44
CA LEU A 122 -5.96 6.55 12.58
C LEU A 122 -6.14 5.03 12.71
N LEU A 123 -7.34 4.56 13.03
CA LEU A 123 -7.65 3.13 13.03
C LEU A 123 -7.79 2.60 11.59
N VAL A 124 -6.90 1.70 11.20
CA VAL A 124 -6.83 1.15 9.84
C VAL A 124 -7.64 -0.13 9.66
N ASP A 125 -7.89 -0.86 10.75
CA ASP A 125 -8.79 -2.01 10.75
C ASP A 125 -9.35 -2.23 12.16
N VAL A 126 -10.65 -2.52 12.23
CA VAL A 126 -11.41 -2.63 13.47
C VAL A 126 -12.43 -3.76 13.29
N LYS A 127 -12.28 -4.80 14.08
CA LYS A 127 -13.18 -5.95 14.14
C LYS A 127 -13.43 -6.30 15.60
N PHE A 128 -14.71 -6.49 15.92
CA PHE A 128 -15.17 -6.96 17.21
C PHE A 128 -15.96 -8.27 17.02
N PRO A 129 -16.08 -9.11 18.05
CA PRO A 129 -16.95 -10.29 18.02
C PRO A 129 -18.43 -9.90 17.94
N ASP A 130 -19.14 -10.35 16.91
CA ASP A 130 -20.56 -10.02 16.68
C ASP A 130 -21.51 -10.65 17.72
N TRP A 131 -21.05 -11.68 18.42
CA TRP A 131 -21.84 -12.42 19.41
C TRP A 131 -21.74 -11.84 20.83
N ALA A 132 -20.74 -10.99 21.09
CA ALA A 132 -20.58 -10.28 22.35
C ALA A 132 -21.28 -8.92 22.26
N ARG A 133 -21.65 -8.34 23.40
CA ARG A 133 -22.04 -6.93 23.43
C ARG A 133 -20.77 -6.10 23.43
N VAL A 134 -20.65 -5.18 22.47
CA VAL A 134 -19.51 -4.26 22.41
C VAL A 134 -20.04 -2.83 22.31
N ASP A 135 -19.93 -2.10 23.42
CA ASP A 135 -20.25 -0.69 23.46
C ASP A 135 -19.01 0.08 22.95
N THR A 136 -19.10 0.65 21.75
CA THR A 136 -17.98 1.31 21.08
C THR A 136 -18.45 2.53 20.29
N TRP A 137 -17.55 3.48 20.09
CA TRP A 137 -17.74 4.62 19.19
C TRP A 137 -16.80 4.57 17.97
N VAL A 138 -15.88 3.60 17.94
CA VAL A 138 -14.85 3.50 16.93
C VAL A 138 -15.20 2.48 15.86
N LYS A 139 -14.78 2.79 14.64
CA LYS A 139 -14.80 1.93 13.45
C LYS A 139 -13.55 2.17 12.62
N LYS A 140 -13.33 1.36 11.57
CA LYS A 140 -12.30 1.64 10.56
C LYS A 140 -12.42 3.10 10.08
N GLY A 141 -11.30 3.80 10.01
CA GLY A 141 -11.24 5.23 9.65
C GLY A 141 -11.37 6.20 10.82
N THR A 142 -11.66 5.74 12.04
CA THR A 142 -11.76 6.65 13.19
C THR A 142 -10.38 7.18 13.58
N ASN A 143 -10.24 8.49 13.73
CA ASN A 143 -9.01 9.12 14.22
C ASN A 143 -9.06 9.28 15.74
N ILE A 144 -8.13 8.63 16.44
CA ILE A 144 -8.03 8.66 17.90
C ILE A 144 -7.15 9.84 18.32
N SER A 145 -7.75 10.80 19.01
CA SER A 145 -7.10 11.97 19.61
C SER A 145 -6.54 11.65 21.01
N PRO A 146 -5.44 12.30 21.44
CA PRO A 146 -4.96 12.19 22.82
C PRO A 146 -5.69 13.11 23.81
N GLU A 147 -6.70 13.88 23.38
CA GLU A 147 -7.26 15.03 24.15
C GLU A 147 -8.19 14.67 25.31
N TYR A 148 -9.03 13.64 25.16
CA TYR A 148 -10.11 13.35 26.11
C TYR A 148 -9.77 12.15 27.00
N ASP A 149 -10.09 10.95 26.52
CA ASP A 149 -9.90 9.68 27.19
C ASP A 149 -9.59 8.60 26.13
N PRO A 150 -8.66 7.66 26.39
CA PRO A 150 -8.25 6.69 25.39
C PRO A 150 -9.23 5.52 25.21
N THR A 151 -10.45 5.53 25.78
CA THR A 151 -11.43 4.44 25.62
C THR A 151 -11.74 4.22 24.15
N LEU A 152 -11.54 3.00 23.67
CA LEU A 152 -11.93 2.56 22.32
C LEU A 152 -13.26 1.83 22.37
N ALA A 153 -13.35 0.82 23.24
CA ALA A 153 -14.52 -0.05 23.33
C ALA A 153 -14.61 -0.71 24.71
N LYS A 154 -15.82 -1.12 25.09
CA LYS A 154 -16.06 -2.02 26.21
C LYS A 154 -16.53 -3.35 25.64
N ILE A 155 -15.84 -4.44 25.97
CA ILE A 155 -16.12 -5.77 25.45
C ILE A 155 -16.81 -6.55 26.56
N ILE A 156 -18.08 -6.87 26.35
CA ILE A 156 -18.97 -7.41 27.38
C ILE A 156 -19.48 -8.78 26.97
N VAL A 157 -19.30 -9.76 27.85
CA VAL A 157 -19.74 -11.15 27.62
C VAL A 157 -20.72 -11.61 28.70
N HIS A 158 -21.53 -12.61 28.35
CA HIS A 158 -22.47 -13.26 29.28
C HIS A 158 -22.29 -14.78 29.24
N GLY A 159 -21.96 -15.34 30.39
CA GLY A 159 -21.74 -16.76 30.63
C GLY A 159 -22.81 -17.36 31.54
N LYS A 160 -22.92 -18.69 31.52
CA LYS A 160 -23.79 -19.46 32.43
C LYS A 160 -23.27 -19.42 33.87
N ASP A 161 -21.96 -19.39 34.02
CA ASP A 161 -21.22 -19.29 35.25
C ASP A 161 -19.93 -18.51 35.00
N ARG A 162 -19.09 -18.36 36.03
CA ARG A 162 -17.87 -17.55 35.98
C ARG A 162 -16.84 -18.13 35.01
N ASP A 163 -16.71 -19.46 34.94
CA ASP A 163 -15.74 -20.11 34.06
C ASP A 163 -16.15 -19.97 32.59
N ASP A 164 -17.45 -20.12 32.28
CA ASP A 164 -18.00 -19.84 30.94
C ASP A 164 -17.82 -18.36 30.55
N ALA A 165 -18.02 -17.42 31.48
CA ALA A 165 -17.81 -15.99 31.23
C ALA A 165 -16.32 -15.66 30.99
N ILE A 166 -15.38 -16.26 31.73
CA ILE A 166 -13.94 -16.12 31.49
C ILE A 166 -13.57 -16.67 30.11
N SER A 167 -14.05 -17.88 29.78
CA SER A 167 -13.77 -18.51 28.49
C SER A 167 -14.29 -17.65 27.32
N LYS A 168 -15.52 -17.14 27.43
CA LYS A 168 -16.09 -16.20 26.46
C LYS A 168 -15.30 -14.90 26.40
N LEU A 169 -14.93 -14.30 27.53
CA LEU A 169 -14.17 -13.04 27.51
C LEU A 169 -12.82 -13.24 26.83
N ASN A 170 -12.13 -14.35 27.10
CA ASN A 170 -10.89 -14.68 26.40
C ASN A 170 -11.11 -14.80 24.89
N GLN A 171 -12.13 -15.56 24.45
CA GLN A 171 -12.48 -15.69 23.03
C GLN A 171 -12.83 -14.32 22.40
N ALA A 172 -13.60 -13.48 23.09
CA ALA A 172 -13.97 -12.15 22.61
C ALA A 172 -12.75 -11.23 22.42
N LEU A 173 -11.78 -11.31 23.34
CA LEU A 173 -10.52 -10.57 23.22
C LEU A 173 -9.64 -11.14 22.09
N GLU A 174 -9.64 -12.45 21.86
CA GLU A 174 -8.94 -13.10 20.72
C GLU A 174 -9.53 -12.68 19.38
N GLU A 175 -10.86 -12.61 19.27
CA GLU A 175 -11.58 -12.18 18.08
C GLU A 175 -11.53 -10.66 17.84
N THR A 176 -11.18 -9.87 18.87
CA THR A 176 -11.04 -8.41 18.77
C THR A 176 -9.73 -8.04 18.07
N LYS A 177 -9.85 -7.31 16.97
CA LYS A 177 -8.73 -6.80 16.18
C LYS A 177 -8.88 -5.31 15.97
N VAL A 178 -7.99 -4.53 16.58
CA VAL A 178 -7.97 -3.07 16.43
C VAL A 178 -6.54 -2.64 16.11
N TYR A 179 -6.35 -2.11 14.91
CA TYR A 179 -5.04 -1.73 14.37
C TYR A 179 -5.02 -0.25 13.99
N GLY A 180 -3.85 0.38 14.11
CA GLY A 180 -3.63 1.81 13.81
C GLY A 180 -3.18 2.62 15.02
N CYS A 181 -3.56 2.14 16.20
CA CYS A 181 -3.08 2.57 17.51
C CYS A 181 -2.50 1.37 18.26
N ILE A 182 -1.59 1.62 19.21
CA ILE A 182 -1.25 0.65 20.24
C ILE A 182 -2.46 0.54 21.17
N THR A 183 -2.86 -0.68 21.50
CA THR A 183 -3.96 -0.95 22.42
C THR A 183 -3.49 -1.78 23.61
N ASN A 184 -4.27 -1.78 24.67
CA ASN A 184 -4.05 -2.67 25.82
C ASN A 184 -4.62 -4.09 25.61
N ILE A 185 -4.99 -4.50 24.40
CA ILE A 185 -5.68 -5.78 24.15
C ILE A 185 -4.88 -6.99 24.66
N ASP A 186 -3.56 -7.00 24.43
CA ASP A 186 -2.68 -8.09 24.88
C ASP A 186 -2.53 -8.11 26.42
N TYR A 187 -2.51 -6.93 27.05
CA TYR A 187 -2.55 -6.80 28.51
C TYR A 187 -3.86 -7.34 29.10
N LEU A 188 -5.00 -7.07 28.46
CA LEU A 188 -6.29 -7.63 28.88
C LEU A 188 -6.30 -9.16 28.78
N LYS A 189 -5.82 -9.72 27.65
CA LYS A 189 -5.69 -11.18 27.46
C LYS A 189 -4.82 -11.82 28.54
N SER A 190 -3.69 -11.18 28.84
CA SER A 190 -2.75 -11.62 29.87
C SER A 190 -3.41 -11.68 31.27
N ILE A 191 -4.25 -10.70 31.63
CA ILE A 191 -4.99 -10.73 32.90
C ILE A 191 -6.03 -11.86 32.92
N ILE A 192 -6.85 -11.99 31.87
CA ILE A 192 -7.95 -12.97 31.84
C ILE A 192 -7.43 -14.41 31.88
N THR A 193 -6.28 -14.66 31.28
CA THR A 193 -5.62 -15.99 31.28
C THR A 193 -4.80 -16.25 32.55
N SER A 194 -4.73 -15.30 33.48
CA SER A 194 -3.90 -15.43 34.67
C SER A 194 -4.53 -16.32 35.76
N ASP A 195 -3.65 -16.99 36.49
CA ASP A 195 -4.00 -17.84 37.62
C ASP A 195 -4.76 -17.12 38.73
N PHE A 196 -4.45 -15.84 38.98
CA PHE A 196 -5.12 -15.06 40.02
C PHE A 196 -6.55 -14.71 39.63
N PHE A 197 -6.78 -14.40 38.35
CA PHE A 197 -8.10 -14.03 37.85
C PHE A 197 -9.00 -15.27 37.81
N ALA A 198 -8.50 -16.38 37.27
CA ALA A 198 -9.20 -17.67 37.25
C ALA A 198 -9.63 -18.13 38.64
N LYS A 199 -8.72 -18.05 39.64
CA LYS A 199 -8.99 -18.46 41.03
C LYS A 199 -9.73 -17.41 41.88
N ALA A 200 -10.22 -16.33 41.26
CA ALA A 200 -10.88 -15.20 41.94
C ALA A 200 -10.06 -14.56 43.07
N LYS A 201 -8.72 -14.63 43.01
CA LYS A 201 -7.81 -13.98 43.97
C LYS A 201 -7.60 -12.52 43.62
N VAL A 202 -8.69 -11.79 43.41
CA VAL A 202 -8.68 -10.40 42.96
C VAL A 202 -8.60 -9.43 44.14
N SER A 203 -7.92 -8.31 43.95
CA SER A 203 -7.93 -7.20 44.91
C SER A 203 -7.67 -5.89 44.18
N THR A 204 -8.06 -4.76 44.77
CA THR A 204 -7.80 -3.42 44.22
C THR A 204 -6.31 -3.10 44.04
N ASN A 205 -5.42 -3.90 44.63
CA ASN A 205 -3.98 -3.73 44.55
C ASN A 205 -3.28 -4.67 43.56
N ILE A 206 -3.93 -5.73 43.07
CA ILE A 206 -3.22 -6.79 42.34
C ILE A 206 -2.56 -6.30 41.06
N LEU A 207 -3.25 -5.43 40.32
CA LEU A 207 -2.75 -4.88 39.05
C LEU A 207 -1.60 -3.87 39.24
N ASN A 208 -1.43 -3.30 40.44
CA ASN A 208 -0.29 -2.41 40.72
C ASN A 208 1.04 -3.16 40.75
N SER A 209 1.02 -4.47 41.01
CA SER A 209 2.19 -5.35 41.06
C SER A 209 2.14 -6.48 40.03
N TYR A 210 1.19 -6.43 39.09
CA TYR A 210 1.05 -7.45 38.07
C TYR A 210 2.21 -7.35 37.06
N GLN A 211 2.92 -8.46 36.86
CA GLN A 211 4.00 -8.53 35.89
C GLN A 211 3.43 -8.88 34.52
N TYR A 212 3.34 -7.87 33.67
CA TYR A 212 2.93 -8.01 32.28
C TYR A 212 4.15 -8.28 31.39
N GLU A 213 4.08 -9.36 30.62
CA GLU A 213 5.19 -9.90 29.84
C GLU A 213 4.75 -10.16 28.38
N PRO A 214 4.73 -9.13 27.51
CA PRO A 214 4.20 -9.28 26.16
C PRO A 214 5.08 -10.15 25.27
N THR A 215 4.45 -10.82 24.31
CA THR A 215 5.15 -11.45 23.18
C THR A 215 5.39 -10.42 22.09
N ALA A 216 6.39 -9.57 22.28
CA ALA A 216 6.65 -8.42 21.42
C ALA A 216 8.13 -8.01 21.35
N ILE A 217 8.43 -7.16 20.37
CA ILE A 217 9.70 -6.43 20.26
C ILE A 217 9.44 -4.93 20.34
N GLU A 218 10.42 -4.20 20.87
CA GLU A 218 10.37 -2.74 21.02
C GLU A 218 11.53 -2.08 20.27
N ILE A 219 11.23 -1.06 19.49
CA ILE A 219 12.22 -0.28 18.74
C ILE A 219 12.78 0.84 19.62
N THR A 220 14.02 0.71 20.06
CA THR A 220 14.72 1.75 20.85
C THR A 220 15.53 2.69 19.97
N LEU A 221 15.96 2.25 18.79
CA LEU A 221 16.46 3.10 17.72
C LEU A 221 15.90 2.60 16.38
N PRO A 222 15.30 3.45 15.53
CA PRO A 222 14.60 2.99 14.33
C PRO A 222 15.52 2.60 13.15
N GLY A 223 16.79 3.01 13.16
CA GLY A 223 17.63 2.96 11.96
C GLY A 223 17.25 4.04 10.93
N ALA A 224 17.88 4.02 9.76
CA ALA A 224 17.67 5.06 8.75
C ALA A 224 16.35 4.89 7.98
N HIS A 225 16.03 3.66 7.57
CA HIS A 225 14.76 3.31 6.93
C HIS A 225 14.49 1.82 7.13
N THR A 226 13.69 1.52 8.16
CA THR A 226 13.36 0.16 8.60
C THR A 226 11.88 -0.09 8.41
N SER A 227 11.50 -1.13 7.68
CA SER A 227 10.10 -1.39 7.31
C SER A 227 9.76 -2.87 7.34
N ILE A 228 8.50 -3.19 7.62
CA ILE A 228 7.99 -4.56 7.52
C ILE A 228 7.69 -4.87 6.04
N GLN A 229 8.19 -6.00 5.56
CA GLN A 229 7.99 -6.48 4.20
C GLN A 229 7.63 -7.96 4.20
N ASP A 230 6.91 -8.42 3.19
CA ASP A 230 6.68 -9.83 2.87
C ASP A 230 7.01 -10.13 1.40
N TYR A 231 7.10 -11.40 1.04
CA TYR A 231 7.36 -11.84 -0.34
C TYR A 231 6.24 -12.79 -0.81
N PRO A 232 5.68 -12.63 -2.02
CA PRO A 232 6.12 -11.76 -3.12
C PRO A 232 5.68 -10.29 -3.00
N GLY A 233 5.13 -9.89 -1.87
CA GLY A 233 4.54 -8.56 -1.71
C GLY A 233 3.09 -8.53 -2.17
N ARG A 234 2.63 -7.35 -2.55
CA ARG A 234 1.26 -7.00 -2.93
C ARG A 234 1.02 -7.16 -4.43
N VAL A 235 0.92 -8.41 -4.88
CA VAL A 235 0.72 -8.77 -6.29
C VAL A 235 -0.75 -8.73 -6.71
N GLY A 236 -1.01 -8.64 -8.02
CA GLY A 236 -2.36 -8.70 -8.61
C GLY A 236 -3.07 -7.36 -8.77
N TYR A 237 -2.34 -6.26 -8.66
CA TYR A 237 -2.86 -4.88 -8.73
C TYR A 237 -1.92 -3.95 -9.52
N TRP A 238 -1.00 -4.48 -10.33
CA TRP A 238 -0.05 -3.67 -11.09
C TRP A 238 -0.77 -2.83 -12.16
N ARG A 239 -1.86 -3.35 -12.74
CA ARG A 239 -2.76 -2.63 -13.66
C ARG A 239 -3.45 -1.41 -13.06
N ILE A 240 -3.50 -1.34 -11.73
CA ILE A 240 -4.05 -0.20 -10.97
C ILE A 240 -2.93 0.77 -10.56
N GLY A 241 -1.66 0.36 -10.68
CA GLY A 241 -0.51 1.08 -10.12
C GLY A 241 -0.37 0.94 -8.63
N VAL A 242 -0.82 -0.17 -8.07
CA VAL A 242 -0.40 -0.58 -6.72
C VAL A 242 0.87 -1.42 -6.87
N PRO A 243 2.02 -0.92 -6.40
CA PRO A 243 3.26 -1.66 -6.52
C PRO A 243 3.27 -2.87 -5.57
N PRO A 244 4.06 -3.92 -5.88
CA PRO A 244 4.18 -5.08 -4.99
C PRO A 244 4.82 -4.72 -3.66
N SER A 245 5.64 -3.68 -3.59
CA SER A 245 6.51 -3.44 -2.45
C SER A 245 7.31 -4.70 -2.12
N GLY A 246 7.28 -5.19 -0.89
CA GLY A 246 8.10 -6.31 -0.50
C GLY A 246 9.57 -5.95 -0.42
N PRO A 247 10.44 -6.96 -0.26
CA PRO A 247 11.87 -6.75 -0.14
C PRO A 247 12.49 -6.28 -1.45
N MET A 248 13.32 -5.24 -1.39
CA MET A 248 14.07 -4.74 -2.55
C MET A 248 15.13 -5.75 -3.04
N ASP A 249 15.61 -6.58 -2.12
CA ASP A 249 16.43 -7.77 -2.34
C ASP A 249 15.68 -8.98 -1.77
N ALA A 250 14.85 -9.58 -2.63
CA ALA A 250 14.03 -10.73 -2.29
C ALA A 250 14.84 -12.00 -2.00
N TYR A 251 16.06 -12.13 -2.52
CA TYR A 251 16.88 -13.31 -2.30
C TYR A 251 17.35 -13.39 -0.84
N SER A 252 17.94 -12.31 -0.34
CA SER A 252 18.37 -12.20 1.07
C SER A 252 17.18 -12.28 2.02
N PHE A 253 16.08 -11.57 1.72
CA PHE A 253 14.86 -11.64 2.52
C PHE A 253 14.36 -13.09 2.71
N ARG A 254 14.25 -13.84 1.62
CA ARG A 254 13.81 -15.24 1.67
C ARG A 254 14.79 -16.12 2.43
N LEU A 255 16.09 -15.88 2.32
CA LEU A 255 17.10 -16.57 3.14
C LEU A 255 16.94 -16.27 4.63
N ALA A 256 16.69 -15.01 5.02
CA ALA A 256 16.47 -14.65 6.42
C ALA A 256 15.30 -15.44 7.02
N ASN A 257 14.17 -15.49 6.31
CA ASN A 257 13.01 -16.28 6.72
C ASN A 257 13.32 -17.80 6.75
N ARG A 258 14.00 -18.31 5.73
CA ARG A 258 14.31 -19.75 5.65
C ARG A 258 15.26 -20.21 6.77
N ILE A 259 16.21 -19.38 7.18
CA ILE A 259 17.15 -19.67 8.29
C ILE A 259 16.39 -19.84 9.61
N VAL A 260 15.38 -19.02 9.88
CA VAL A 260 14.56 -19.13 11.10
C VAL A 260 13.41 -20.14 10.99
N GLY A 261 13.27 -20.78 9.82
CA GLY A 261 12.30 -21.84 9.57
C GLY A 261 10.89 -21.37 9.19
N ASN A 262 10.76 -20.12 8.74
CA ASN A 262 9.48 -19.52 8.36
C ASN A 262 9.02 -19.96 6.96
N ASP A 263 7.70 -19.97 6.74
CA ASP A 263 7.07 -19.90 5.41
C ASP A 263 7.58 -18.66 4.68
N TYR A 264 7.81 -18.76 3.38
CA TYR A 264 8.41 -17.68 2.59
C TYR A 264 7.58 -16.39 2.53
N ARG A 265 6.28 -16.44 2.85
CA ARG A 265 5.34 -15.30 2.92
C ARG A 265 5.33 -14.63 4.29
N THR A 266 6.08 -15.16 5.25
CA THR A 266 6.14 -14.61 6.60
C THR A 266 6.77 -13.22 6.55
N PRO A 267 6.15 -12.20 7.17
CA PRO A 267 6.70 -10.85 7.17
C PRO A 267 8.00 -10.81 7.98
N ALA A 268 8.96 -10.04 7.47
CA ALA A 268 10.25 -9.79 8.10
C ALA A 268 10.60 -8.30 8.00
N ILE A 269 11.72 -7.88 8.59
CA ILE A 269 12.13 -6.48 8.60
C ILE A 269 13.19 -6.23 7.53
N GLU A 270 12.94 -5.31 6.62
CA GLU A 270 13.94 -4.71 5.72
C GLU A 270 14.62 -3.54 6.43
N VAL A 271 15.95 -3.54 6.41
CA VAL A 271 16.83 -2.51 6.95
C VAL A 271 17.60 -1.85 5.80
N THR A 272 17.61 -0.52 5.72
CA THR A 272 18.35 0.23 4.69
C THR A 272 19.40 1.13 5.32
N LEU A 273 20.64 1.07 4.81
CA LEU A 273 21.85 1.82 5.23
C LEU A 273 22.33 1.62 6.68
N THR A 274 21.48 1.86 7.68
CA THR A 274 21.80 1.69 9.11
C THR A 274 20.59 1.06 9.79
N GLY A 275 20.83 0.01 10.58
CA GLY A 275 19.77 -0.75 11.21
C GLY A 275 19.28 -0.22 12.56
N PRO A 276 18.23 -0.88 13.08
CA PRO A 276 17.61 -0.53 14.35
C PRO A 276 18.36 -1.11 15.55
N SER A 277 18.02 -0.59 16.73
CA SER A 277 18.21 -1.28 18.01
C SER A 277 16.85 -1.71 18.54
N ILE A 278 16.76 -2.97 18.95
CA ILE A 278 15.51 -3.66 19.26
C ILE A 278 15.65 -4.38 20.60
N VAL A 279 14.75 -4.10 21.54
CA VAL A 279 14.62 -4.85 22.79
C VAL A 279 13.58 -5.95 22.58
N PHE A 280 13.93 -7.18 22.94
CA PHE A 280 13.02 -8.32 22.86
C PHE A 280 12.33 -8.53 24.20
N HIS A 281 11.01 -8.45 24.22
CA HIS A 281 10.21 -8.76 25.40
C HIS A 281 9.79 -10.24 25.45
N CYS A 282 10.34 -11.09 24.58
CA CYS A 282 10.09 -12.52 24.58
C CYS A 282 11.30 -13.29 24.05
N GLU A 283 11.29 -14.60 24.22
CA GLU A 283 12.29 -15.49 23.64
C GLU A 283 11.93 -15.82 22.19
N THR A 284 12.91 -15.83 21.29
CA THR A 284 12.69 -16.19 19.87
C THR A 284 14.01 -16.55 19.18
N VAL A 285 13.94 -16.92 17.90
CA VAL A 285 15.09 -17.11 17.03
C VAL A 285 15.06 -16.07 15.92
N ILE A 286 16.20 -15.42 15.69
CA ILE A 286 16.38 -14.43 14.64
C ILE A 286 17.43 -14.87 13.63
N ALA A 287 17.43 -14.25 12.45
CA ALA A 287 18.52 -14.33 11.49
C ALA A 287 18.67 -13.02 10.73
N ILE A 288 19.91 -12.62 10.46
CA ILE A 288 20.22 -11.41 9.68
C ILE A 288 20.94 -11.82 8.40
N THR A 289 20.49 -11.31 7.26
CA THR A 289 21.11 -11.56 5.94
C THR A 289 21.18 -10.28 5.10
N GLY A 290 21.68 -10.36 3.87
CA GLY A 290 21.86 -9.21 2.98
C GLY A 290 23.23 -8.57 3.12
N GLY A 291 23.29 -7.25 3.08
CA GLY A 291 24.51 -6.46 3.22
C GLY A 291 25.20 -6.66 4.57
N THR A 292 26.52 -6.48 4.56
CA THR A 292 27.35 -6.70 5.74
C THR A 292 27.17 -5.58 6.75
N ALA A 293 26.83 -5.91 7.98
CA ALA A 293 26.74 -4.96 9.09
C ALA A 293 27.25 -5.60 10.38
N LEU A 294 27.86 -4.79 11.26
CA LEU A 294 28.15 -5.21 12.62
C LEU A 294 26.82 -5.41 13.36
N CYS A 295 26.54 -6.64 13.77
CA CYS A 295 25.33 -7.00 14.51
C CYS A 295 25.73 -7.41 15.92
N THR A 296 25.08 -6.86 16.94
CA THR A 296 25.35 -7.22 18.34
C THR A 296 24.08 -7.64 19.07
N LEU A 297 24.21 -8.60 19.97
CA LEU A 297 23.19 -8.98 20.94
C LEU A 297 23.78 -8.77 22.34
N ASP A 298 23.15 -7.90 23.13
CA ASP A 298 23.64 -7.52 24.47
C ASP A 298 25.11 -7.03 24.45
N GLY A 299 25.48 -6.32 23.38
CA GLY A 299 26.82 -5.79 23.15
C GLY A 299 27.84 -6.80 22.61
N GLN A 300 27.50 -8.09 22.50
CA GLN A 300 28.36 -9.12 21.93
C GLN A 300 28.08 -9.28 20.43
N GLU A 301 29.12 -9.39 19.60
CA GLU A 301 28.96 -9.59 18.17
C GLU A 301 28.29 -10.94 17.85
N ILE A 302 27.30 -10.91 16.96
CA ILE A 302 26.60 -12.09 16.46
C ILE A 302 26.80 -12.26 14.95
N PRO A 303 26.86 -13.51 14.45
CA PRO A 303 27.08 -13.75 13.02
C PRO A 303 25.82 -13.47 12.20
N GLN A 304 26.00 -12.94 10.99
CA GLN A 304 24.98 -12.97 9.94
C GLN A 304 24.85 -14.39 9.36
N HIS A 305 23.73 -14.67 8.67
CA HIS A 305 23.44 -15.92 7.95
C HIS A 305 23.32 -17.19 8.82
N LYS A 306 23.05 -17.04 10.11
CA LYS A 306 22.83 -18.14 11.06
C LYS A 306 21.62 -17.87 11.94
N PRO A 307 20.93 -18.90 12.43
CA PRO A 307 19.92 -18.72 13.46
C PRO A 307 20.61 -18.32 14.77
N VAL A 308 20.09 -17.28 15.42
CA VAL A 308 20.58 -16.76 16.70
C VAL A 308 19.42 -16.79 17.69
N GLU A 309 19.61 -17.46 18.81
CA GLU A 309 18.63 -17.48 19.91
C GLU A 309 18.68 -16.15 20.67
N VAL A 310 17.51 -15.58 20.92
CA VAL A 310 17.33 -14.32 21.64
C VAL A 310 16.53 -14.60 22.89
N LYS A 311 17.03 -14.11 24.03
CA LYS A 311 16.35 -14.24 25.32
C LYS A 311 15.47 -13.01 25.58
N ARG A 312 14.47 -13.19 26.46
CA ARG A 312 13.71 -12.06 27.01
C ARG A 312 14.66 -11.05 27.65
N GLY A 313 14.46 -9.77 27.34
CA GLY A 313 15.26 -8.65 27.81
C GLY A 313 16.51 -8.37 26.97
N SER A 314 16.88 -9.24 26.02
CA SER A 314 18.03 -9.02 25.17
C SER A 314 17.81 -7.85 24.20
N THR A 315 18.89 -7.11 23.92
CA THR A 315 18.91 -6.00 22.98
C THR A 315 19.74 -6.36 21.75
N LEU A 316 19.08 -6.45 20.60
CA LEU A 316 19.71 -6.55 19.29
C LEU A 316 20.07 -5.15 18.79
N SER A 317 21.24 -4.98 18.19
CA SER A 317 21.59 -3.78 17.44
C SER A 317 22.19 -4.15 16.09
N ILE A 318 21.64 -3.59 15.01
CA ILE A 318 22.16 -3.72 13.65
C ILE A 318 22.81 -2.40 13.27
N GLY A 319 24.13 -2.41 13.08
CA GLY A 319 24.91 -1.22 12.77
C GLY A 319 24.71 -0.67 11.36
N LYS A 320 25.64 0.19 10.95
CA LYS A 320 25.74 0.69 9.58
C LYS A 320 26.22 -0.43 8.64
N LEU A 321 25.62 -0.51 7.47
CA LEU A 321 26.05 -1.43 6.42
C LEU A 321 27.38 -0.96 5.81
N THR A 322 28.39 -1.82 5.84
CA THR A 322 29.71 -1.59 5.24
C THR A 322 29.74 -2.01 3.78
N SER A 323 29.03 -3.10 3.45
CA SER A 323 28.81 -3.59 2.09
C SER A 323 27.31 -3.69 1.77
N GLY A 324 26.96 -3.50 0.50
CA GLY A 324 25.57 -3.42 0.07
C GLY A 324 24.82 -2.19 0.59
N CYS A 325 23.49 -2.23 0.46
CA CYS A 325 22.58 -1.14 0.82
C CYS A 325 21.50 -1.59 1.81
N ARG A 326 21.13 -2.89 1.80
CA ARG A 326 20.04 -3.42 2.62
C ARG A 326 20.38 -4.73 3.31
N ALA A 327 19.85 -4.92 4.52
CA ALA A 327 19.88 -6.16 5.27
C ALA A 327 18.46 -6.56 5.67
N TYR A 328 18.27 -7.83 6.06
CA TYR A 328 16.97 -8.36 6.44
C TYR A 328 17.05 -9.11 7.75
N LEU A 329 16.12 -8.80 8.66
CA LEU A 329 15.96 -9.46 9.94
C LEU A 329 14.73 -10.37 9.88
N GLY A 330 14.96 -11.67 9.77
CA GLY A 330 13.95 -12.71 9.95
C GLY A 330 13.75 -12.99 11.42
N ILE A 331 12.50 -13.08 11.86
CA ILE A 331 12.11 -13.44 13.23
C ILE A 331 11.24 -14.68 13.11
N ARG A 332 11.55 -15.74 13.85
CA ARG A 332 10.78 -16.99 13.81
C ARG A 332 9.31 -16.71 14.14
N GLY A 333 8.41 -17.19 13.29
CA GLY A 333 6.97 -16.95 13.40
C GLY A 333 6.49 -15.65 12.75
N GLY A 334 7.40 -14.72 12.43
CA GLY A 334 7.07 -13.44 11.80
C GLY A 334 6.64 -12.36 12.78
N ILE A 335 5.88 -11.39 12.26
CA ILE A 335 5.42 -10.20 12.96
C ILE A 335 3.91 -10.08 12.74
N ASP A 336 3.17 -9.81 13.81
CA ASP A 336 1.72 -9.62 13.73
C ASP A 336 1.37 -8.20 13.29
N VAL A 337 1.06 -8.06 12.01
CA VAL A 337 0.54 -6.83 11.39
C VAL A 337 -0.59 -7.16 10.44
N PRO A 338 -1.57 -6.27 10.22
CA PRO A 338 -2.69 -6.55 9.32
C PRO A 338 -2.24 -6.56 7.85
N LYS A 339 -2.89 -7.41 7.05
CA LYS A 339 -2.75 -7.37 5.59
C LYS A 339 -3.50 -6.17 5.01
N TYR A 340 -2.93 -5.58 3.98
CA TYR A 340 -3.61 -4.62 3.11
C TYR A 340 -3.51 -5.09 1.66
N LEU A 341 -4.65 -5.25 0.98
CA LEU A 341 -4.74 -5.83 -0.36
C LEU A 341 -3.94 -7.14 -0.52
N GLY A 342 -4.06 -8.04 0.46
CA GLY A 342 -3.47 -9.38 0.42
C GLY A 342 -2.05 -9.54 0.97
N SER A 343 -1.36 -8.44 1.31
CA SER A 343 0.06 -8.45 1.71
C SER A 343 0.33 -7.64 2.99
N TYR A 344 1.36 -8.02 3.74
CA TYR A 344 1.89 -7.31 4.90
C TYR A 344 2.89 -6.21 4.53
N SER A 345 3.29 -6.11 3.27
CA SER A 345 4.34 -5.19 2.83
C SER A 345 3.97 -3.73 3.01
N THR A 346 4.96 -2.95 3.49
CA THR A 346 4.83 -1.51 3.68
C THR A 346 5.07 -0.79 2.36
N PHE A 347 4.07 -0.02 1.90
CA PHE A 347 4.23 0.98 0.86
C PHE A 347 4.11 2.36 1.49
N THR A 348 5.25 3.00 1.74
CA THR A 348 5.35 4.23 2.53
C THR A 348 4.68 5.43 1.84
N LEU A 349 4.79 5.53 0.52
CA LEU A 349 4.16 6.60 -0.26
C LEU A 349 2.63 6.57 -0.12
N GLY A 350 2.03 5.38 -0.18
CA GLY A 350 0.59 5.20 0.00
C GLY A 350 0.12 5.15 1.45
N ASN A 351 1.02 5.16 2.43
CA ASN A 351 0.73 4.95 3.85
C ASN A 351 -0.14 3.70 4.10
N VAL A 352 0.25 2.56 3.50
CA VAL A 352 -0.50 1.29 3.52
C VAL A 352 0.39 0.08 3.83
N GLY A 353 -0.18 -0.90 4.55
CA GLY A 353 0.50 -2.14 4.94
C GLY A 353 1.56 -1.97 6.02
N GLY A 354 2.23 -3.05 6.40
CA GLY A 354 3.26 -3.06 7.44
C GLY A 354 2.80 -2.48 8.78
N TYR A 355 3.70 -1.76 9.45
CA TYR A 355 3.39 -1.11 10.73
C TYR A 355 2.74 0.25 10.49
N ASN A 356 1.41 0.26 10.36
CA ASN A 356 0.60 1.46 10.13
C ASN A 356 1.07 2.28 8.90
N GLY A 357 1.45 1.61 7.82
CA GLY A 357 1.77 2.24 6.54
C GLY A 357 3.13 2.95 6.47
N ARG A 358 3.99 2.82 7.48
CA ARG A 358 5.21 3.63 7.60
C ARG A 358 6.44 2.81 8.01
N VAL A 359 7.60 3.46 7.94
CA VAL A 359 8.82 2.98 8.59
C VAL A 359 8.67 2.97 10.11
N LEU A 360 9.45 2.12 10.77
CA LEU A 360 9.50 2.02 12.23
C LEU A 360 10.07 3.31 12.85
N LYS A 361 9.60 3.62 14.06
CA LYS A 361 9.95 4.80 14.85
C LYS A 361 10.36 4.39 16.26
N LEU A 362 11.04 5.30 16.94
CA LEU A 362 11.39 5.17 18.35
C LEU A 362 10.13 4.93 19.20
N GLY A 363 10.14 3.85 19.98
CA GLY A 363 9.06 3.46 20.88
C GLY A 363 7.97 2.61 20.25
N ASP A 364 8.07 2.27 18.95
CA ASP A 364 7.16 1.32 18.33
C ASP A 364 7.27 -0.05 19.01
N VAL A 365 6.12 -0.69 19.23
CA VAL A 365 6.01 -2.04 19.78
C VAL A 365 5.35 -2.92 18.73
N LEU A 366 6.02 -3.99 18.32
CA LEU A 366 5.56 -4.94 17.32
C LEU A 366 5.32 -6.29 18.01
N PHE A 367 4.11 -6.81 17.92
CA PHE A 367 3.77 -8.12 18.48
C PHE A 367 4.27 -9.24 17.58
N LEU A 368 4.65 -10.35 18.20
CA LEU A 368 4.99 -11.59 17.49
C LEU A 368 3.86 -12.61 17.73
N PRO A 369 3.54 -13.46 16.75
CA PRO A 369 2.49 -14.47 16.93
C PRO A 369 2.86 -15.47 18.05
N SER A 370 1.88 -15.88 18.84
CA SER A 370 2.07 -16.90 19.89
C SER A 370 2.37 -18.28 19.28
N ASN A 371 3.13 -19.11 20.01
CA ASN A 371 3.68 -20.38 19.51
C ASN A 371 2.64 -21.45 19.15
N GLU A 372 1.43 -21.41 19.72
CA GLU A 372 0.45 -22.50 19.56
C GLU A 372 -0.38 -22.42 18.27
N GLU A 373 -0.39 -21.28 17.56
CA GLU A 373 -1.22 -21.07 16.35
C GLU A 373 -0.42 -20.94 15.05
N ASN A 374 0.92 -21.10 15.10
CA ASN A 374 1.79 -20.49 14.10
C ASN A 374 1.90 -21.29 12.78
N LYS A 375 0.89 -21.16 11.90
CA LYS A 375 0.89 -21.65 10.50
C LYS A 375 2.05 -21.10 9.65
N SER A 376 2.78 -20.09 10.15
CA SER A 376 3.89 -19.42 9.47
C SER A 376 5.23 -20.14 9.64
N VAL A 377 5.30 -21.21 10.43
CA VAL A 377 6.54 -21.97 10.67
C VAL A 377 6.47 -23.31 9.93
N GLU A 378 7.37 -23.52 8.97
CA GLU A 378 7.41 -24.75 8.16
C GLU A 378 8.45 -25.76 8.65
N CYS A 379 9.54 -25.28 9.24
CA CYS A 379 10.67 -26.15 9.61
C CYS A 379 11.47 -25.61 10.81
N LEU A 380 12.45 -26.40 11.25
CA LEU A 380 13.39 -26.00 12.29
C LEU A 380 14.38 -24.97 11.75
N PRO A 381 14.86 -24.03 12.60
CA PRO A 381 15.92 -23.11 12.22
C PRO A 381 17.19 -23.87 11.79
N GLN A 382 17.86 -23.40 10.74
CA GLN A 382 18.99 -24.09 10.15
C GLN A 382 20.07 -23.13 9.66
N ASN A 383 21.34 -23.48 9.91
CA ASN A 383 22.48 -22.82 9.29
C ASN A 383 22.45 -23.02 7.77
N ILE A 384 22.82 -22.00 7.01
CA ILE A 384 22.94 -22.12 5.55
C ILE A 384 24.41 -22.31 5.13
N PRO A 385 24.67 -23.08 4.05
CA PRO A 385 25.99 -23.17 3.47
C PRO A 385 26.44 -21.81 2.88
N GLN A 386 27.75 -21.53 2.93
CA GLN A 386 28.35 -20.30 2.38
C GLN A 386 28.02 -20.10 0.90
N SER A 387 27.82 -21.19 0.14
CA SER A 387 27.45 -21.16 -1.28
C SER A 387 26.09 -20.53 -1.54
N LEU A 388 25.19 -20.45 -0.55
CA LEU A 388 23.91 -19.74 -0.69
C LEU A 388 24.00 -18.25 -0.41
N ILE A 389 25.04 -17.77 0.26
CA ILE A 389 25.17 -16.34 0.60
C ILE A 389 25.37 -15.55 -0.70
N PRO A 390 24.57 -14.48 -0.94
CA PRO A 390 24.69 -13.69 -2.16
C PRO A 390 26.04 -12.98 -2.22
N GLN A 391 26.61 -12.91 -3.43
CA GLN A 391 27.88 -12.19 -3.67
C GLN A 391 27.62 -10.70 -3.87
N ILE A 392 27.65 -9.95 -2.78
CA ILE A 392 27.53 -8.48 -2.78
C ILE A 392 28.89 -7.87 -3.13
N SER A 393 28.92 -6.90 -4.06
CA SER A 393 30.16 -6.28 -4.53
C SER A 393 30.89 -5.52 -3.42
N GLU A 394 32.16 -5.86 -3.21
CA GLU A 394 33.07 -5.12 -2.30
C GLU A 394 33.75 -3.94 -3.01
N THR A 395 33.88 -4.02 -4.34
CA THR A 395 34.55 -2.99 -5.16
C THR A 395 33.63 -1.86 -5.59
N LYS A 396 32.33 -1.93 -5.23
CA LYS A 396 31.25 -1.05 -5.72
C LYS A 396 30.99 -1.15 -7.22
N GLU A 397 31.52 -2.18 -7.88
CA GLU A 397 31.25 -2.47 -9.28
C GLU A 397 30.33 -3.69 -9.42
N TRP A 398 29.31 -3.57 -10.25
CA TRP A 398 28.26 -4.58 -10.42
C TRP A 398 28.08 -4.93 -11.90
N ARG A 399 27.90 -6.23 -12.17
CA ARG A 399 27.34 -6.71 -13.44
C ARG A 399 25.92 -7.19 -13.18
N ILE A 400 24.96 -6.58 -13.86
CA ILE A 400 23.53 -6.85 -13.70
C ILE A 400 22.99 -7.35 -15.03
N GLY A 401 22.49 -8.59 -15.03
CA GLY A 401 21.82 -9.16 -16.18
C GLY A 401 20.53 -8.43 -16.50
N VAL A 402 20.21 -8.29 -17.79
CA VAL A 402 18.97 -7.71 -18.29
C VAL A 402 18.47 -8.48 -19.51
N THR A 403 17.16 -8.63 -19.66
CA THR A 403 16.56 -9.02 -20.94
C THR A 403 16.41 -7.77 -21.81
N CYS A 404 16.69 -7.88 -23.11
CA CYS A 404 16.55 -6.76 -24.03
C CYS A 404 15.07 -6.41 -24.25
N GLY A 405 14.73 -5.11 -24.25
CA GLY A 405 13.37 -4.61 -24.50
C GLY A 405 12.69 -3.92 -23.32
N PRO A 406 11.53 -3.27 -23.55
CA PRO A 406 10.76 -3.33 -24.80
C PRO A 406 11.27 -2.44 -25.95
N HIS A 407 11.90 -1.30 -25.66
CA HIS A 407 12.18 -0.27 -26.67
C HIS A 407 13.65 -0.16 -27.09
N GLY A 408 14.53 -1.05 -26.63
CA GLY A 408 15.92 -1.11 -27.07
C GLY A 408 16.07 -1.58 -28.53
N SER A 409 15.49 -0.84 -29.46
CA SER A 409 15.39 -1.15 -30.88
C SER A 409 15.52 0.12 -31.75
N PRO A 410 15.85 -0.04 -33.06
CA PRO A 410 16.17 1.09 -33.96
C PRO A 410 15.06 2.11 -34.22
N ASP A 411 13.82 1.78 -33.86
CA ASP A 411 12.65 2.66 -33.92
C ASP A 411 12.62 3.73 -32.81
N PHE A 412 13.34 3.52 -31.70
CA PHE A 412 13.44 4.48 -30.60
C PHE A 412 14.86 4.99 -30.37
N PHE A 413 15.86 4.11 -30.43
CA PHE A 413 17.26 4.44 -30.18
C PHE A 413 18.11 4.15 -31.40
N LYS A 414 19.09 5.01 -31.69
CA LYS A 414 20.08 4.69 -32.73
C LYS A 414 20.93 3.48 -32.30
N PRO A 415 21.38 2.62 -33.24
CA PRO A 415 22.15 1.41 -32.91
C PRO A 415 23.35 1.67 -32.00
N GLU A 416 24.10 2.75 -32.23
CA GLU A 416 25.24 3.14 -31.40
C GLU A 416 24.86 3.49 -29.95
N SER A 417 23.64 3.98 -29.71
CA SER A 417 23.14 4.26 -28.36
C SER A 417 22.83 2.96 -27.60
N ILE A 418 22.39 1.93 -28.32
CA ILE A 418 22.13 0.60 -27.74
C ILE A 418 23.46 -0.07 -27.40
N GLU A 419 24.46 0.03 -28.29
CA GLU A 419 25.82 -0.45 -28.01
C GLU A 419 26.43 0.21 -26.77
N GLU A 420 26.41 1.55 -26.72
CA GLU A 420 26.91 2.33 -25.57
C GLU A 420 26.20 1.95 -24.27
N PHE A 421 24.89 1.66 -24.31
CA PHE A 421 24.14 1.23 -23.13
C PHE A 421 24.70 -0.03 -22.46
N PHE A 422 25.17 -1.00 -23.26
CA PHE A 422 25.72 -2.27 -22.77
C PHE A 422 27.24 -2.22 -22.57
N SER A 423 27.97 -1.43 -23.36
CA SER A 423 29.43 -1.33 -23.24
C SER A 423 29.87 -0.45 -22.06
N GLU A 424 29.14 0.64 -21.81
CA GLU A 424 29.49 1.63 -20.79
C GLU A 424 29.05 1.23 -19.38
N LYS A 425 29.67 1.90 -18.40
CA LYS A 425 29.34 1.80 -16.98
C LYS A 425 28.39 2.93 -16.58
N TRP A 426 27.36 2.58 -15.82
CA TRP A 426 26.36 3.50 -15.26
C TRP A 426 26.62 3.74 -13.79
N LYS A 427 26.69 5.00 -13.36
CA LYS A 427 26.90 5.37 -11.96
C LYS A 427 25.56 5.59 -11.26
N VAL A 428 25.40 5.01 -10.07
CA VAL A 428 24.19 5.19 -9.27
C VAL A 428 24.12 6.61 -8.72
N HIS A 429 23.03 7.32 -9.03
CA HIS A 429 22.76 8.67 -8.60
C HIS A 429 22.23 8.72 -7.15
N TYR A 430 22.45 9.82 -6.44
CA TYR A 430 22.03 9.97 -5.03
C TYR A 430 20.51 9.97 -4.82
N ASN A 431 19.73 10.55 -5.76
CA ASN A 431 18.26 10.45 -5.82
C ASN A 431 17.78 9.05 -6.25
N SER A 432 18.12 8.03 -5.45
CA SER A 432 17.71 6.63 -5.61
C SER A 432 17.06 6.12 -4.32
N ASN A 433 15.93 5.44 -4.44
CA ASN A 433 15.19 4.86 -3.32
C ASN A 433 14.39 3.63 -3.79
N ARG A 434 13.34 3.22 -3.05
CA ARG A 434 12.50 2.06 -3.40
C ARG A 434 11.59 2.29 -4.63
N PHE A 435 11.37 3.53 -5.06
CA PHE A 435 10.61 3.84 -6.28
C PHE A 435 11.45 3.52 -7.52
N GLY A 436 12.73 3.89 -7.47
CA GLY A 436 13.67 3.56 -8.52
C GLY A 436 15.11 3.93 -8.18
N VAL A 437 16.03 3.28 -8.89
CA VAL A 437 17.47 3.53 -8.81
C VAL A 437 17.89 4.32 -10.03
N ARG A 438 18.21 5.61 -9.83
CA ARG A 438 18.53 6.54 -10.90
C ARG A 438 20.00 6.42 -11.29
N LEU A 439 20.29 6.60 -12.57
CA LEU A 439 21.61 6.34 -13.14
C LEU A 439 22.16 7.59 -13.84
N ILE A 440 23.49 7.69 -13.83
CA ILE A 440 24.27 8.68 -14.57
C ILE A 440 25.13 7.91 -15.56
N GLY A 441 25.10 8.27 -16.83
CA GLY A 441 25.86 7.58 -17.86
C GLY A 441 25.75 8.28 -19.22
N PRO A 442 26.00 7.57 -20.33
CA PRO A 442 25.93 8.14 -21.67
C PRO A 442 24.52 8.68 -21.97
N LYS A 443 24.47 9.80 -22.69
CA LYS A 443 23.20 10.40 -23.11
C LYS A 443 22.66 9.63 -24.32
N PRO A 444 21.35 9.34 -24.35
CA PRO A 444 20.74 8.57 -25.43
C PRO A 444 20.84 9.31 -26.76
N LYS A 445 21.03 8.56 -27.85
CA LYS A 445 20.89 9.08 -29.22
C LYS A 445 19.58 8.55 -29.80
N TRP A 446 18.60 9.43 -29.90
CA TRP A 446 17.24 9.10 -30.30
C TRP A 446 17.13 8.85 -31.82
N ALA A 447 16.33 7.86 -32.20
CA ALA A 447 16.01 7.57 -33.60
C ALA A 447 14.89 8.49 -34.15
N ARG A 448 14.11 9.09 -33.25
CA ARG A 448 13.00 10.01 -33.55
C ARG A 448 13.37 11.43 -33.16
N SER A 449 12.79 12.42 -33.85
CA SER A 449 12.96 13.85 -33.53
C SER A 449 12.10 14.31 -32.35
N ASN A 450 10.94 13.68 -32.12
CA ASN A 450 10.02 13.93 -31.01
C ASN A 450 9.17 12.68 -30.71
N GLY A 451 8.32 12.75 -29.68
CA GLY A 451 7.40 11.67 -29.27
C GLY A 451 5.97 11.80 -29.80
N GLY A 452 5.69 12.78 -30.68
CA GLY A 452 4.35 13.06 -31.20
C GLY A 452 3.34 13.43 -30.10
N GLU A 453 2.12 12.88 -30.21
CA GLU A 453 1.01 13.13 -29.26
C GLU A 453 1.32 12.71 -27.81
N GLY A 454 2.27 11.80 -27.61
CA GLY A 454 2.73 11.37 -26.27
C GLY A 454 3.61 12.40 -25.56
N GLY A 455 4.07 13.43 -26.28
CA GLY A 455 4.91 14.53 -25.77
C GLY A 455 6.08 14.86 -26.71
N MET A 456 6.57 16.10 -26.61
CA MET A 456 7.61 16.60 -27.54
C MET A 456 8.99 15.96 -27.36
N HIS A 457 9.34 15.40 -26.20
CA HIS A 457 10.65 14.78 -26.03
C HIS A 457 10.72 13.43 -26.76
N PRO A 458 11.82 13.06 -27.46
CA PRO A 458 11.91 11.79 -28.19
C PRO A 458 11.75 10.52 -27.36
N SER A 459 11.98 10.60 -26.05
CA SER A 459 11.73 9.50 -25.11
C SER A 459 10.26 9.37 -24.72
N ASN A 460 9.43 10.37 -25.00
CA ASN A 460 8.00 10.30 -24.73
C ASN A 460 7.33 9.30 -25.66
N THR A 461 6.33 8.62 -25.11
CA THR A 461 5.47 7.69 -25.83
C THR A 461 4.07 7.79 -25.26
N HIS A 462 3.09 7.24 -25.97
CA HIS A 462 1.77 6.98 -25.41
C HIS A 462 1.92 6.12 -24.16
N ASP A 463 1.29 6.55 -23.07
CA ASP A 463 1.52 5.96 -21.77
C ASP A 463 1.16 4.46 -21.77
N TYR A 464 2.10 3.65 -21.32
CA TYR A 464 2.00 2.19 -21.26
C TYR A 464 2.46 1.69 -19.90
N VAL A 465 2.11 0.46 -19.57
CA VAL A 465 2.48 -0.12 -18.28
C VAL A 465 3.90 -0.68 -18.34
N TYR A 466 4.76 -0.22 -17.43
CA TYR A 466 6.14 -0.67 -17.29
C TYR A 466 6.22 -2.04 -16.63
N SER A 467 7.32 -2.74 -16.91
CA SER A 467 7.69 -3.95 -16.19
C SER A 467 8.47 -3.63 -14.92
N LEU A 468 8.28 -4.44 -13.88
CA LEU A 468 9.15 -4.38 -12.71
C LEU A 468 10.60 -4.72 -13.12
N GLY A 469 11.54 -3.81 -12.83
CA GLY A 469 12.93 -3.90 -13.27
C GLY A 469 13.25 -3.17 -14.57
N ALA A 470 12.27 -2.55 -15.22
CA ALA A 470 12.48 -1.80 -16.45
C ALA A 470 13.45 -0.63 -16.24
N ILE A 471 14.29 -0.36 -17.25
CA ILE A 471 15.24 0.75 -17.25
C ILE A 471 14.62 1.86 -18.08
N ASN A 472 13.90 2.74 -17.38
CA ASN A 472 13.03 3.77 -17.93
C ASN A 472 13.78 5.07 -18.18
N PHE A 473 13.71 5.63 -19.39
CA PHE A 473 14.36 6.90 -19.76
C PHE A 473 13.43 8.11 -19.56
N THR A 474 13.47 8.69 -18.35
CA THR A 474 12.66 9.88 -18.01
C THR A 474 13.28 11.15 -18.58
N GLY A 475 13.13 11.34 -19.89
CA GLY A 475 13.94 12.28 -20.66
C GLY A 475 15.25 11.62 -21.10
N ASP A 476 16.39 12.26 -20.81
CA ASP A 476 17.72 11.76 -21.22
C ASP A 476 18.47 11.02 -20.10
N GLU A 477 17.77 10.67 -19.02
CA GLU A 477 18.36 10.01 -17.86
C GLU A 477 17.55 8.77 -17.48
N PRO A 478 18.20 7.59 -17.34
CA PRO A 478 17.51 6.38 -16.99
C PRO A 478 17.35 6.19 -15.48
N VAL A 479 16.28 5.49 -15.11
CA VAL A 479 15.99 5.00 -13.78
C VAL A 479 15.50 3.56 -13.85
N ILE A 480 16.05 2.70 -12.99
CA ILE A 480 15.58 1.32 -12.85
C ILE A 480 14.30 1.35 -12.01
N ILE A 481 13.17 0.89 -12.57
CA ILE A 481 11.90 0.75 -11.88
C ILE A 481 11.99 -0.42 -10.90
N THR A 482 11.66 -0.18 -9.64
CA THR A 482 11.86 -1.15 -8.56
C THR A 482 10.56 -1.43 -7.80
N CYS A 483 10.63 -2.10 -6.66
CA CYS A 483 9.47 -2.73 -6.04
C CYS A 483 8.39 -1.77 -5.49
N ASP A 484 8.71 -0.50 -5.19
CA ASP A 484 7.73 0.56 -4.95
C ASP A 484 7.58 1.50 -6.17
N GLY A 485 8.01 1.05 -7.35
CA GLY A 485 8.12 1.87 -8.55
C GLY A 485 6.81 2.12 -9.29
N PRO A 486 6.81 3.09 -10.21
CA PRO A 486 5.65 3.43 -11.02
C PRO A 486 5.25 2.28 -11.96
N SER A 487 3.96 2.15 -12.26
CA SER A 487 3.45 1.18 -13.24
C SER A 487 3.22 1.83 -14.60
N LEU A 488 2.14 2.58 -14.78
CA LEU A 488 1.80 3.25 -16.03
C LEU A 488 2.58 4.56 -16.15
N GLY A 489 3.11 4.83 -17.34
CA GLY A 489 3.70 6.11 -17.66
C GLY A 489 4.15 6.17 -19.12
N GLY A 490 4.56 7.35 -19.58
CA GLY A 490 4.83 7.56 -21.01
C GLY A 490 6.26 7.96 -21.33
N PHE A 491 7.21 7.13 -20.89
CA PHE A 491 8.60 7.17 -21.29
C PHE A 491 9.05 5.78 -21.77
N VAL A 492 9.97 5.74 -22.72
CA VAL A 492 10.48 4.46 -23.23
C VAL A 492 11.40 3.75 -22.23
N CYS A 493 11.24 2.43 -22.13
CA CYS A 493 12.15 1.53 -21.40
C CYS A 493 13.07 0.74 -22.33
N GLN A 494 14.39 0.80 -22.10
CA GLN A 494 15.42 0.19 -22.95
C GLN A 494 15.55 -1.33 -22.76
N ALA A 495 15.65 -1.77 -21.50
CA ALA A 495 15.88 -3.15 -21.09
C ALA A 495 15.18 -3.39 -19.73
N VAL A 496 15.08 -4.66 -19.30
CA VAL A 496 14.48 -5.02 -18.01
C VAL A 496 15.41 -5.92 -17.22
N VAL A 497 15.69 -5.57 -15.95
CA VAL A 497 16.36 -6.43 -14.99
C VAL A 497 15.42 -7.58 -14.61
N PRO A 498 15.75 -8.86 -14.89
CA PRO A 498 14.88 -9.98 -14.60
C PRO A 498 14.74 -10.21 -13.09
N GLU A 499 13.70 -10.93 -12.69
CA GLU A 499 13.35 -11.19 -11.28
C GLU A 499 14.55 -11.67 -10.44
N ALA A 500 15.34 -12.59 -10.99
CA ALA A 500 16.50 -13.19 -10.32
C ALA A 500 17.71 -12.27 -10.16
N GLU A 501 17.74 -11.12 -10.83
CA GLU A 501 18.85 -10.15 -10.78
C GLU A 501 18.47 -8.86 -10.04
N LEU A 502 17.16 -8.61 -9.84
CA LEU A 502 16.65 -7.44 -9.13
C LEU A 502 17.23 -7.28 -7.71
N TRP A 503 17.62 -8.38 -7.06
CA TRP A 503 18.25 -8.31 -5.74
C TRP A 503 19.56 -7.51 -5.74
N LYS A 504 20.31 -7.50 -6.85
CA LYS A 504 21.51 -6.67 -7.00
C LYS A 504 21.15 -5.20 -6.97
N VAL A 505 20.07 -4.81 -7.64
CA VAL A 505 19.52 -3.43 -7.61
C VAL A 505 19.10 -3.04 -6.19
N GLY A 506 18.63 -3.99 -5.38
CA GLY A 506 18.35 -3.76 -3.96
C GLY A 506 19.58 -3.48 -3.10
N GLN A 507 20.79 -3.82 -3.57
CA GLN A 507 22.05 -3.70 -2.85
C GLN A 507 22.96 -2.56 -3.33
N VAL A 508 22.69 -1.95 -4.49
CA VAL A 508 23.50 -0.82 -4.96
C VAL A 508 23.26 0.43 -4.12
N LYS A 509 24.29 1.27 -4.00
CA LYS A 509 24.25 2.56 -3.28
C LYS A 509 24.79 3.70 -4.14
N PRO A 510 24.48 4.97 -3.82
CA PRO A 510 25.00 6.11 -4.55
C PRO A 510 26.53 6.05 -4.74
N GLY A 511 26.96 6.25 -5.97
CA GLY A 511 28.37 6.16 -6.37
C GLY A 511 28.84 4.78 -6.82
N ASP A 512 28.05 3.72 -6.64
CA ASP A 512 28.33 2.42 -7.25
C ASP A 512 28.29 2.50 -8.78
N SER A 513 28.99 1.60 -9.44
CA SER A 513 29.04 1.46 -10.89
C SER A 513 28.37 0.16 -11.33
N ILE A 514 27.49 0.23 -12.31
CA ILE A 514 26.73 -0.89 -12.87
C ILE A 514 27.08 -1.03 -14.35
N GLN A 515 27.35 -2.25 -14.80
CA GLN A 515 27.35 -2.60 -16.22
C GLN A 515 26.20 -3.57 -16.49
N PHE A 516 25.36 -3.24 -17.47
CA PHE A 516 24.28 -4.14 -17.89
C PHE A 516 24.83 -5.21 -18.83
N VAL A 517 24.38 -6.44 -18.67
CA VAL A 517 24.77 -7.54 -19.55
C VAL A 517 23.53 -8.23 -20.12
N PRO A 518 23.48 -8.51 -21.43
CA PRO A 518 22.30 -9.09 -22.05
C PRO A 518 22.15 -10.56 -21.65
N LEU A 519 20.92 -10.95 -21.31
CA LEU A 519 20.49 -12.31 -21.00
C LEU A 519 19.35 -12.72 -21.92
N SER A 520 19.32 -14.00 -22.31
CA SER A 520 18.12 -14.57 -22.91
C SER A 520 17.03 -14.81 -21.87
N TYR A 521 15.79 -14.94 -22.35
CA TYR A 521 14.67 -15.40 -21.54
C TYR A 521 15.02 -16.70 -20.79
N GLU A 522 15.55 -17.73 -21.47
CA GLU A 522 15.86 -19.02 -20.86
C GLU A 522 16.93 -18.92 -19.76
N SER A 523 17.98 -18.12 -19.95
CA SER A 523 19.00 -17.86 -18.93
C SER A 523 18.40 -17.18 -17.70
N SER A 524 17.55 -16.17 -17.92
CA SER A 524 16.88 -15.45 -16.82
C SER A 524 15.97 -16.35 -15.99
N ARG A 525 15.20 -17.25 -16.64
CA ARG A 525 14.36 -18.24 -15.96
C ARG A 525 15.17 -19.27 -15.19
N SER A 526 16.23 -19.80 -15.79
CA SER A 526 17.16 -20.72 -15.13
C SER A 526 17.75 -20.13 -13.84
N LEU A 527 18.11 -18.84 -13.84
CA LEU A 527 18.60 -18.16 -12.63
C LEU A 527 17.51 -18.12 -11.55
N LYS A 528 16.29 -17.71 -11.90
CA LYS A 528 15.15 -17.61 -10.97
C LYS A 528 14.80 -18.96 -10.36
N GLU A 529 14.65 -19.98 -11.19
CA GLU A 529 14.33 -21.35 -10.76
C GLU A 529 15.41 -21.93 -9.86
N SER A 530 16.68 -21.66 -10.16
CA SER A 530 17.80 -22.10 -9.32
C SER A 530 17.74 -21.48 -7.92
N GLN A 531 17.36 -20.20 -7.79
CA GLN A 531 17.22 -19.54 -6.49
C GLN A 531 16.11 -20.18 -5.67
N ASP A 532 14.95 -20.43 -6.28
CA ASP A 532 13.81 -21.04 -5.60
C ASP A 532 14.12 -22.44 -5.08
N VAL A 533 14.74 -23.27 -5.93
CA VAL A 533 15.16 -24.61 -5.55
C VAL A 533 16.21 -24.56 -4.45
N ALA A 534 17.24 -23.72 -4.60
CA ALA A 534 18.34 -23.61 -3.66
C ALA A 534 17.91 -23.10 -2.28
N ILE A 535 17.00 -22.12 -2.21
CA ILE A 535 16.42 -21.63 -0.95
C ILE A 535 15.57 -22.73 -0.30
N LYS A 536 14.69 -23.38 -1.07
CA LYS A 536 13.80 -24.41 -0.53
C LYS A 536 14.59 -25.58 0.06
N SER A 537 15.58 -26.08 -0.67
CA SER A 537 16.39 -27.23 -0.23
C SER A 537 17.59 -26.87 0.66
N LEU A 538 17.88 -25.58 0.84
CA LEU A 538 19.11 -25.09 1.48
C LEU A 538 20.39 -25.73 0.92
N ASP A 539 20.44 -25.90 -0.41
CA ASP A 539 21.56 -26.52 -1.11
C ASP A 539 22.15 -25.54 -2.14
N GLY A 540 23.31 -24.96 -1.81
CA GLY A 540 23.97 -24.00 -2.67
C GLY A 540 24.63 -24.60 -3.91
N THR A 541 24.71 -25.94 -4.04
CA THR A 541 25.14 -26.56 -5.31
C THR A 541 24.11 -26.39 -6.42
N LYS A 542 22.85 -26.11 -6.06
CA LYS A 542 21.76 -25.86 -7.00
C LYS A 542 21.61 -24.40 -7.41
N LEU A 543 22.28 -23.49 -6.72
CA LEU A 543 22.22 -22.05 -7.02
C LEU A 543 23.05 -21.75 -8.27
N ARG A 544 22.41 -21.18 -9.30
CA ARG A 544 23.10 -20.60 -10.45
C ARG A 544 23.31 -19.11 -10.23
N ARG A 545 24.42 -18.60 -10.75
CA ARG A 545 24.78 -17.18 -10.69
C ARG A 545 25.09 -16.70 -12.09
N LEU A 546 25.10 -15.38 -12.26
CA LEU A 546 25.52 -14.75 -13.50
C LEU A 546 26.97 -15.15 -13.83
N ASP A 547 27.15 -15.83 -14.94
CA ASP A 547 28.45 -16.28 -15.47
C ASP A 547 28.56 -15.99 -16.98
N SER A 548 29.71 -16.32 -17.58
CA SER A 548 29.93 -16.07 -19.01
C SER A 548 29.04 -16.91 -19.93
N VAL A 549 28.49 -18.03 -19.45
CA VAL A 549 27.61 -18.92 -20.24
C VAL A 549 26.18 -18.38 -20.29
N SER A 550 25.76 -17.73 -19.20
CA SER A 550 24.43 -17.12 -19.08
C SER A 550 24.29 -15.86 -19.93
N ILE A 551 25.40 -15.15 -20.18
CA ILE A 551 25.45 -13.86 -20.87
C ILE A 551 25.46 -14.06 -22.39
N LEU A 552 24.58 -13.34 -23.08
CA LEU A 552 24.55 -13.32 -24.54
C LEU A 552 25.79 -12.58 -25.10
N PRO A 553 26.31 -13.00 -26.27
CA PRO A 553 27.48 -12.37 -26.89
C PRO A 553 27.21 -10.92 -27.33
N SER A 554 25.96 -10.60 -27.66
CA SER A 554 25.46 -9.26 -28.00
C SER A 554 24.03 -9.11 -27.51
N PHE A 555 23.52 -7.87 -27.48
CA PHE A 555 22.09 -7.65 -27.28
C PHE A 555 21.28 -8.23 -28.45
N GLU A 556 20.04 -8.62 -28.17
CA GLU A 556 19.09 -9.18 -29.14
C GLU A 556 17.98 -8.17 -29.45
N THR A 557 17.22 -8.42 -30.53
CA THR A 557 16.03 -7.60 -30.81
C THR A 557 14.95 -7.85 -29.74
N PRO A 558 14.31 -6.80 -29.21
CA PRO A 558 13.21 -6.96 -28.28
C PRO A 558 11.88 -7.29 -28.97
N ILE A 559 11.80 -7.20 -30.31
CA ILE A 559 10.58 -7.49 -31.07
C ILE A 559 10.47 -9.01 -31.27
N LEU A 560 9.47 -9.61 -30.63
CA LEU A 560 9.20 -11.05 -30.65
C LEU A 560 8.40 -11.49 -31.88
N ALA A 561 7.40 -10.69 -32.27
CA ALA A 561 6.58 -10.90 -33.45
C ALA A 561 5.93 -9.59 -33.90
N GLN A 562 5.54 -9.53 -35.17
CA GLN A 562 4.77 -8.43 -35.75
C GLN A 562 3.64 -8.99 -36.62
N MET A 563 2.49 -8.34 -36.57
CA MET A 563 1.35 -8.59 -37.46
C MET A 563 1.06 -7.31 -38.22
N GLU A 564 0.84 -7.43 -39.54
CA GLU A 564 0.53 -6.29 -40.39
C GLU A 564 -0.91 -5.81 -40.20
N THR A 565 -1.16 -4.54 -40.55
CA THR A 565 -2.52 -3.98 -40.57
C THR A 565 -3.41 -4.75 -41.53
N VAL A 566 -4.57 -5.20 -41.04
CA VAL A 566 -5.58 -5.90 -41.87
C VAL A 566 -6.67 -4.92 -42.32
N ASN A 567 -7.15 -4.08 -41.39
CA ASN A 567 -8.14 -3.03 -41.64
C ASN A 567 -8.07 -1.97 -40.50
N GLU A 568 -8.91 -0.95 -40.54
CA GLU A 568 -8.90 0.16 -39.56
C GLU A 568 -9.15 -0.27 -38.10
N LEU A 569 -9.92 -1.35 -37.88
CA LEU A 569 -10.22 -1.89 -36.54
C LEU A 569 -9.25 -3.01 -36.12
N SER A 570 -8.40 -3.47 -37.04
CA SER A 570 -7.39 -4.51 -36.85
C SER A 570 -6.03 -3.97 -37.30
N PRO A 571 -5.44 -3.07 -36.50
CA PRO A 571 -4.20 -2.39 -36.85
C PRO A 571 -2.99 -3.33 -36.73
N LYS A 572 -1.82 -2.84 -37.15
CA LYS A 572 -0.53 -3.50 -36.89
C LYS A 572 -0.39 -3.87 -35.41
N VAL A 573 0.17 -5.03 -35.11
CA VAL A 573 0.45 -5.45 -33.72
C VAL A 573 1.92 -5.76 -33.57
N VAL A 574 2.56 -5.20 -32.54
CA VAL A 574 3.97 -5.46 -32.20
C VAL A 574 4.04 -6.11 -30.84
N TYR A 575 4.61 -7.32 -30.79
CA TYR A 575 4.85 -8.05 -29.54
C TYR A 575 6.29 -7.83 -29.12
N ARG A 576 6.51 -7.26 -27.93
CA ARG A 576 7.84 -6.94 -27.40
C ARG A 576 8.13 -7.74 -26.14
N GLN A 577 9.36 -8.22 -26.03
CA GLN A 577 9.91 -8.72 -24.77
C GLN A 577 10.01 -7.56 -23.78
N ALA A 578 9.44 -7.73 -22.59
CA ALA A 578 9.40 -6.70 -21.56
C ALA A 578 9.82 -7.28 -20.21
N GLY A 579 10.93 -8.02 -20.15
CA GLY A 579 11.36 -8.72 -18.94
C GLY A 579 11.20 -10.24 -19.02
N ASP A 580 11.61 -10.92 -17.96
CA ASP A 580 11.50 -12.38 -17.83
C ASP A 580 10.07 -12.87 -17.53
N ARG A 581 9.17 -11.93 -17.22
CA ARG A 581 7.79 -12.18 -16.77
C ARG A 581 6.73 -11.55 -17.66
N TYR A 582 7.10 -10.77 -18.68
CA TYR A 582 6.13 -9.99 -19.43
C TYR A 582 6.34 -10.00 -20.94
N VAL A 583 5.21 -9.92 -21.65
CA VAL A 583 5.15 -9.53 -23.07
C VAL A 583 4.32 -8.25 -23.14
N LEU A 584 4.86 -7.23 -23.81
CA LEU A 584 4.15 -5.99 -24.13
C LEU A 584 3.54 -6.12 -25.53
N VAL A 585 2.22 -5.93 -25.64
CA VAL A 585 1.49 -5.91 -26.91
C VAL A 585 1.16 -4.47 -27.25
N GLU A 586 1.63 -3.98 -28.40
CA GLU A 586 1.40 -2.61 -28.87
C GLU A 586 0.58 -2.60 -30.17
N TYR A 587 -0.43 -1.74 -30.23
CA TYR A 587 -1.39 -1.67 -31.34
C TYR A 587 -1.23 -0.41 -32.19
N GLY A 588 -1.24 -0.57 -33.51
CA GLY A 588 -1.19 0.50 -34.49
C GLY A 588 0.15 1.22 -34.54
N ASP A 589 0.14 2.37 -35.19
CA ASP A 589 1.26 3.32 -35.14
C ASP A 589 1.19 4.14 -33.84
N ASN A 590 2.10 5.10 -33.69
CA ASN A 590 2.23 5.89 -32.47
C ASN A 590 1.20 7.03 -32.45
N GLU A 591 -0.09 6.66 -32.43
CA GLU A 591 -1.26 7.53 -32.44
C GLU A 591 -2.33 7.05 -31.45
N MET A 592 -3.15 7.96 -30.92
CA MET A 592 -4.28 7.61 -30.05
C MET A 592 -5.55 7.30 -30.85
N ASN A 593 -6.16 6.14 -30.59
CA ASN A 593 -7.43 5.73 -31.22
C ASN A 593 -8.30 4.94 -30.22
N PHE A 594 -9.55 5.35 -30.00
CA PHE A 594 -10.47 4.66 -29.08
C PHE A 594 -10.82 3.23 -29.51
N ASN A 595 -10.82 2.93 -30.81
CA ASN A 595 -11.00 1.56 -31.28
C ASN A 595 -9.86 0.65 -30.81
N ILE A 596 -8.64 1.17 -30.68
CA ILE A 596 -7.51 0.43 -30.11
C ILE A 596 -7.74 0.16 -28.63
N SER A 597 -8.21 1.16 -27.87
CA SER A 597 -8.54 0.97 -26.46
C SER A 597 -9.60 -0.11 -26.27
N TYR A 598 -10.65 -0.12 -27.10
CA TYR A 598 -11.67 -1.18 -27.06
C TYR A 598 -11.14 -2.55 -27.54
N ARG A 599 -10.22 -2.57 -28.51
CA ARG A 599 -9.53 -3.80 -28.95
C ARG A 599 -8.71 -4.43 -27.82
N ILE A 600 -8.04 -3.61 -27.01
CA ILE A 600 -7.33 -4.09 -25.80
C ILE A 600 -8.31 -4.75 -24.83
N GLU A 601 -9.45 -4.12 -24.57
CA GLU A 601 -10.51 -4.71 -23.74
C GLU A 601 -11.01 -6.04 -24.32
N CYS A 602 -11.18 -6.13 -25.65
CA CYS A 602 -11.52 -7.39 -26.31
C CYS A 602 -10.47 -8.48 -26.09
N LEU A 603 -9.18 -8.16 -26.20
CA LEU A 603 -8.09 -9.11 -25.92
C LEU A 603 -8.12 -9.57 -24.45
N ILE A 604 -8.27 -8.64 -23.50
CA ILE A 604 -8.37 -8.93 -22.06
C ILE A 604 -9.57 -9.86 -21.79
N SER A 605 -10.72 -9.53 -22.37
CA SER A 605 -11.94 -10.31 -22.27
C SER A 605 -11.79 -11.71 -22.89
N LEU A 606 -11.13 -11.86 -24.04
CA LEU A 606 -10.84 -13.16 -24.65
C LEU A 606 -9.96 -14.04 -23.76
N VAL A 607 -8.87 -13.49 -23.22
CA VAL A 607 -7.99 -14.21 -22.28
C VAL A 607 -8.77 -14.67 -21.04
N LYS A 608 -9.58 -13.77 -20.46
CA LYS A 608 -10.40 -14.07 -19.29
C LYS A 608 -11.44 -15.15 -19.57
N ASN A 609 -12.13 -15.07 -20.70
CA ASN A 609 -13.17 -16.04 -21.10
C ASN A 609 -12.58 -17.42 -21.40
N ASN A 610 -11.41 -17.47 -22.04
CA ASN A 610 -10.68 -18.70 -22.31
C ASN A 610 -9.96 -19.27 -21.08
N LYS A 611 -9.88 -18.50 -19.97
CA LYS A 611 -9.18 -18.88 -18.73
C LYS A 611 -7.74 -19.34 -19.01
N THR A 612 -7.05 -18.58 -19.87
CA THR A 612 -5.73 -18.95 -20.38
C THR A 612 -4.75 -19.23 -19.23
N VAL A 613 -4.20 -20.44 -19.21
CA VAL A 613 -3.30 -20.90 -18.15
C VAL A 613 -1.99 -20.13 -18.21
N GLY A 614 -1.51 -19.68 -17.05
CA GLY A 614 -0.20 -19.06 -16.90
C GLY A 614 -0.21 -17.53 -17.00
N ILE A 615 -1.28 -16.89 -17.45
CA ILE A 615 -1.40 -15.42 -17.35
C ILE A 615 -1.67 -15.03 -15.89
N VAL A 616 -0.89 -14.07 -15.38
CA VAL A 616 -0.97 -13.57 -14.01
C VAL A 616 -1.84 -12.31 -13.96
N GLU A 617 -1.51 -11.32 -14.79
CA GLU A 617 -2.20 -10.04 -14.86
C GLU A 617 -2.06 -9.43 -16.27
N MET A 618 -3.10 -8.70 -16.72
CA MET A 618 -3.07 -7.90 -17.94
C MET A 618 -3.30 -6.44 -17.58
N SER A 619 -2.39 -5.56 -17.99
CA SER A 619 -2.37 -4.16 -17.57
C SER A 619 -2.52 -3.24 -18.77
N GLN A 620 -3.66 -2.57 -18.86
CA GLN A 620 -4.04 -1.69 -19.95
C GLN A 620 -3.29 -0.36 -19.88
N GLY A 621 -2.66 0.02 -21.00
CA GLY A 621 -2.19 1.38 -21.29
C GLY A 621 -3.06 2.03 -22.36
N VAL A 622 -2.59 3.14 -22.93
CA VAL A 622 -3.32 3.92 -23.95
C VAL A 622 -3.60 3.10 -25.21
N ARG A 623 -2.55 2.49 -25.77
CA ARG A 623 -2.56 1.72 -27.04
C ARG A 623 -1.84 0.38 -26.92
N SER A 624 -1.72 -0.11 -25.71
CA SER A 624 -0.95 -1.31 -25.41
C SER A 624 -1.51 -2.05 -24.21
N VAL A 625 -1.17 -3.32 -24.08
CA VAL A 625 -1.39 -4.09 -22.84
C VAL A 625 -0.11 -4.83 -22.46
N LEU A 626 0.30 -4.69 -21.20
CA LEU A 626 1.38 -5.48 -20.61
C LEU A 626 0.80 -6.77 -20.02
N ILE A 627 1.32 -7.92 -20.43
CA ILE A 627 0.82 -9.23 -20.00
C ILE A 627 1.88 -9.89 -19.13
N GLU A 628 1.63 -9.99 -17.84
CA GLU A 628 2.45 -10.77 -16.90
C GLU A 628 2.09 -12.25 -16.99
N PHE A 629 3.10 -13.11 -17.01
CA PHE A 629 2.91 -14.56 -17.04
C PHE A 629 3.83 -15.32 -16.07
N ASP A 630 3.31 -16.45 -15.63
CA ASP A 630 3.98 -17.40 -14.75
C ASP A 630 4.81 -18.37 -15.61
N GLY A 631 6.11 -18.09 -15.67
CA GLY A 631 7.08 -18.89 -16.43
C GLY A 631 7.19 -20.37 -16.01
N TYR A 632 6.60 -20.77 -14.88
CA TYR A 632 6.50 -22.20 -14.48
C TYR A 632 5.34 -22.92 -15.14
N LYS A 633 4.37 -22.19 -15.69
CA LYS A 633 3.15 -22.74 -16.30
C LYS A 633 3.13 -22.59 -17.81
N VAL A 634 3.72 -21.52 -18.33
CA VAL A 634 3.75 -21.23 -19.77
C VAL A 634 5.07 -20.55 -20.13
N THR A 635 5.68 -20.95 -21.24
CA THR A 635 6.89 -20.28 -21.76
C THR A 635 6.52 -19.03 -22.56
N GLN A 636 7.47 -18.09 -22.72
CA GLN A 636 7.28 -16.90 -23.55
C GLN A 636 6.83 -17.24 -24.99
N LYS A 637 7.41 -18.28 -25.59
CA LYS A 637 7.07 -18.73 -26.96
C LYS A 637 5.66 -19.31 -27.05
N GLU A 638 5.23 -20.05 -26.04
CA GLU A 638 3.87 -20.61 -25.99
C GLU A 638 2.83 -19.50 -25.79
N LEU A 639 3.09 -18.58 -24.85
CA LEU A 639 2.23 -17.42 -24.63
C LEU A 639 2.10 -16.60 -25.91
N LEU A 640 3.21 -16.28 -26.58
CA LEU A 640 3.20 -15.50 -27.82
C LEU A 640 2.32 -16.14 -28.90
N LYS A 641 2.40 -17.47 -29.08
CA LYS A 641 1.54 -18.19 -30.04
C LYS A 641 0.06 -18.05 -29.70
N VAL A 642 -0.28 -18.14 -28.41
CA VAL A 642 -1.66 -17.99 -27.93
C VAL A 642 -2.16 -16.57 -28.17
N LEU A 643 -1.36 -15.55 -27.84
CA LEU A 643 -1.73 -14.16 -28.06
C LEU A 643 -1.95 -13.84 -29.54
N VAL A 644 -1.05 -14.30 -30.41
CA VAL A 644 -1.19 -14.16 -31.87
C VAL A 644 -2.46 -14.86 -32.38
N ALA A 645 -2.83 -16.00 -31.81
CA ALA A 645 -4.07 -16.68 -32.18
C ALA A 645 -5.31 -15.88 -31.73
N TYR A 646 -5.37 -15.46 -30.46
CA TYR A 646 -6.48 -14.66 -29.96
C TYR A 646 -6.63 -13.32 -30.68
N GLU A 647 -5.53 -12.71 -31.11
CA GLU A 647 -5.55 -11.48 -31.89
C GLU A 647 -6.36 -11.62 -33.19
N THR A 648 -6.36 -12.81 -33.81
CA THR A 648 -7.18 -13.10 -35.00
C THR A 648 -8.65 -13.40 -34.67
N GLU A 649 -8.97 -13.71 -33.42
CA GLU A 649 -10.32 -13.99 -32.93
C GLU A 649 -11.07 -12.72 -32.49
N ILE A 650 -10.39 -11.59 -32.32
CA ILE A 650 -11.03 -10.33 -31.94
C ILE A 650 -11.92 -9.85 -33.09
N GLN A 651 -13.23 -9.77 -32.83
CA GLN A 651 -14.24 -9.28 -33.75
C GLN A 651 -15.10 -8.23 -33.05
N PHE A 652 -15.11 -7.00 -33.57
CA PHE A 652 -16.03 -5.94 -33.21
C PHE A 652 -16.17 -4.98 -34.40
N ASP A 653 -17.25 -4.20 -34.42
CA ASP A 653 -17.45 -3.13 -35.40
C ASP A 653 -17.32 -1.75 -34.75
N GLU A 654 -17.33 -0.68 -35.55
CA GLU A 654 -17.18 0.70 -35.09
C GLU A 654 -18.29 1.20 -34.14
N ASN A 655 -19.37 0.45 -33.93
CA ASN A 655 -20.52 0.82 -33.09
C ASN A 655 -20.48 0.14 -31.71
N TRP A 656 -19.29 -0.15 -31.20
CA TRP A 656 -19.14 -0.71 -29.87
C TRP A 656 -19.59 0.26 -28.77
N ASN A 657 -19.95 -0.30 -27.62
CA ASN A 657 -20.27 0.47 -26.42
C ASN A 657 -19.69 -0.22 -25.18
N ILE A 658 -19.54 0.54 -24.11
CA ILE A 658 -18.99 0.04 -22.85
C ILE A 658 -19.59 0.80 -21.66
N THR A 659 -19.71 0.12 -20.52
CA THR A 659 -20.10 0.78 -19.27
C THR A 659 -19.07 1.85 -18.93
N SER A 660 -19.54 3.06 -18.62
CA SER A 660 -18.70 4.23 -18.39
C SER A 660 -19.38 5.10 -17.35
N ASN A 661 -18.79 5.24 -16.17
CA ASN A 661 -19.28 6.18 -15.17
C ASN A 661 -18.81 7.59 -15.53
N ILE A 662 -19.67 8.58 -15.34
CA ILE A 662 -19.31 10.00 -15.43
C ILE A 662 -19.07 10.50 -14.00
N ILE A 663 -17.83 10.89 -13.73
CA ILE A 663 -17.33 11.27 -12.41
C ILE A 663 -17.04 12.77 -12.44
N ARG A 664 -17.82 13.54 -11.68
CA ARG A 664 -17.65 15.00 -11.60
C ARG A 664 -16.87 15.37 -10.36
N LEU A 665 -15.71 16.01 -10.55
CA LEU A 665 -14.75 16.32 -9.50
C LEU A 665 -14.55 17.83 -9.30
N PRO A 666 -14.48 18.33 -8.05
CA PRO A 666 -14.09 19.70 -7.79
C PRO A 666 -12.62 19.90 -8.14
N MET A 667 -12.26 20.99 -8.81
CA MET A 667 -10.87 21.34 -9.06
C MET A 667 -10.59 22.82 -8.77
N ALA A 668 -9.55 23.08 -7.98
CA ALA A 668 -8.97 24.40 -7.82
C ALA A 668 -7.86 24.58 -8.85
N PHE A 669 -7.96 25.61 -9.68
CA PHE A 669 -6.99 25.93 -10.73
C PHE A 669 -5.79 26.67 -10.14
N GLU A 670 -4.57 26.21 -10.45
CA GLU A 670 -3.30 26.78 -9.97
C GLU A 670 -3.29 27.14 -8.47
N ASP A 671 -3.82 26.24 -7.62
CA ASP A 671 -3.81 26.40 -6.17
C ASP A 671 -2.37 26.43 -5.60
N SER A 672 -2.24 26.93 -4.38
CA SER A 672 -0.93 27.21 -3.78
C SER A 672 -0.03 25.98 -3.70
N LYS A 673 -0.58 24.80 -3.44
CA LYS A 673 0.16 23.54 -3.33
C LYS A 673 0.67 23.05 -4.69
N THR A 674 -0.11 23.25 -5.75
CA THR A 674 0.29 22.94 -7.13
C THR A 674 1.45 23.80 -7.58
N LEU A 675 1.36 25.12 -7.37
CA LEU A 675 2.44 26.06 -7.71
C LEU A 675 3.71 25.79 -6.88
N ALA A 676 3.58 25.45 -5.60
CA ALA A 676 4.69 25.09 -4.73
C ALA A 676 5.45 23.84 -5.22
N CYS A 677 4.77 22.89 -5.87
CA CYS A 677 5.45 21.73 -6.48
C CYS A 677 6.37 22.14 -7.63
N VAL A 678 5.94 23.10 -8.46
CA VAL A 678 6.76 23.64 -9.57
C VAL A 678 7.94 24.45 -9.00
N GLN A 679 7.68 25.30 -8.00
CA GLN A 679 8.73 26.06 -7.32
C GLN A 679 9.79 25.14 -6.72
N ARG A 680 9.39 24.10 -5.99
CA ARG A 680 10.31 23.10 -5.44
C ARG A 680 11.15 22.45 -6.53
N TYR A 681 10.57 22.11 -7.68
CA TYR A 681 11.32 21.56 -8.81
C TYR A 681 12.39 22.53 -9.33
N GLN A 682 12.05 23.82 -9.44
CA GLN A 682 13.00 24.85 -9.85
C GLN A 682 14.18 24.98 -8.90
N GLU A 683 13.92 24.93 -7.60
CA GLU A 683 14.93 25.10 -6.55
C GLU A 683 15.82 23.87 -6.35
N THR A 684 15.33 22.66 -6.67
CA THR A 684 15.99 21.41 -6.28
C THR A 684 16.48 20.53 -7.43
N ILE A 685 15.94 20.70 -8.65
CA ILE A 685 16.24 19.81 -9.78
C ILE A 685 16.66 20.61 -11.02
N ARG A 686 15.79 21.46 -11.57
CA ARG A 686 16.06 22.23 -12.79
C ARG A 686 15.37 23.58 -12.71
N SER A 687 16.16 24.64 -12.56
CA SER A 687 15.67 26.01 -12.35
C SER A 687 15.09 26.68 -13.60
N SER A 688 15.50 26.23 -14.79
CA SER A 688 15.05 26.76 -16.07
C SER A 688 14.84 25.66 -17.11
N ALA A 689 13.72 25.74 -17.81
CA ALA A 689 13.31 24.88 -18.91
C ALA A 689 12.21 25.60 -19.71
N PRO A 690 11.92 25.20 -20.96
CA PRO A 690 10.82 25.79 -21.74
C PRO A 690 9.45 25.74 -21.04
N TRP A 691 9.23 24.76 -20.17
CA TRP A 691 7.99 24.61 -19.38
C TRP A 691 7.98 25.34 -18.02
N LEU A 692 9.00 26.17 -17.75
CA LEU A 692 9.17 26.95 -16.53
C LEU A 692 9.19 28.45 -16.85
N PRO A 693 8.81 29.34 -15.91
CA PRO A 693 8.50 29.07 -14.51
C PRO A 693 7.06 28.58 -14.24
N ASN A 694 6.17 28.66 -15.22
CA ASN A 694 4.76 28.30 -15.07
C ASN A 694 4.35 27.31 -16.16
N ASN A 695 3.72 26.21 -15.74
CA ASN A 695 3.35 25.11 -16.63
C ASN A 695 2.12 25.41 -17.50
N VAL A 696 1.14 26.12 -16.96
CA VAL A 696 -0.07 26.53 -17.71
C VAL A 696 0.31 27.51 -18.82
N ASP A 697 1.16 28.50 -18.50
CA ASP A 697 1.67 29.46 -19.48
C ASP A 697 2.47 28.75 -20.58
N PHE A 698 3.20 27.67 -20.26
CA PHE A 698 3.85 26.84 -21.26
C PHE A 698 2.85 26.15 -22.20
N ILE A 699 1.81 25.51 -21.67
CA ILE A 699 0.75 24.88 -22.49
C ILE A 699 0.10 25.95 -23.39
N ALA A 700 -0.19 27.13 -22.85
CA ALA A 700 -0.77 28.23 -23.59
C ALA A 700 0.15 28.68 -24.74
N ASN A 701 1.43 28.92 -24.43
CA ASN A 701 2.42 29.42 -25.39
C ASN A 701 2.68 28.42 -26.55
N VAL A 702 2.85 27.13 -26.25
CA VAL A 702 3.13 26.12 -27.29
C VAL A 702 1.94 25.88 -28.22
N ASN A 703 0.72 26.10 -27.74
CA ASN A 703 -0.50 25.99 -28.55
C ASN A 703 -0.94 27.32 -29.18
N GLY A 704 -0.25 28.43 -28.90
CA GLY A 704 -0.62 29.75 -29.41
C GLY A 704 -1.95 30.29 -28.88
N ILE A 705 -2.38 29.82 -27.70
CA ILE A 705 -3.62 30.18 -27.03
C ILE A 705 -3.33 31.00 -25.75
N SER A 706 -4.37 31.55 -25.14
CA SER A 706 -4.28 32.17 -23.82
C SER A 706 -4.36 31.13 -22.69
N ARG A 707 -3.81 31.48 -21.52
CA ARG A 707 -3.95 30.64 -20.30
C ARG A 707 -5.41 30.42 -19.88
N ASN A 708 -6.31 31.36 -20.23
CA ASN A 708 -7.73 31.23 -19.93
C ASN A 708 -8.39 30.16 -20.82
N GLU A 709 -7.90 29.93 -22.03
CA GLU A 709 -8.38 28.82 -22.86
C GLU A 709 -7.95 27.46 -22.30
N VAL A 710 -6.79 27.39 -21.63
CA VAL A 710 -6.40 26.20 -20.85
C VAL A 710 -7.33 25.99 -19.66
N TYR A 711 -7.65 27.06 -18.93
CA TYR A 711 -8.64 27.03 -17.86
C TYR A 711 -10.00 26.52 -18.37
N ASP A 712 -10.54 27.13 -19.43
CA ASP A 712 -11.85 26.81 -19.99
C ASP A 712 -11.91 25.36 -20.48
N MET A 713 -10.86 24.87 -21.13
CA MET A 713 -10.73 23.46 -21.54
C MET A 713 -10.83 22.52 -20.34
N LEU A 714 -10.10 22.77 -19.24
CA LEU A 714 -10.10 21.88 -18.07
C LEU A 714 -11.51 21.72 -17.47
N TYR A 715 -12.32 22.77 -17.50
CA TYR A 715 -13.67 22.80 -16.94
C TYR A 715 -14.80 22.48 -17.93
N SER A 716 -14.49 22.24 -19.21
CA SER A 716 -15.47 21.85 -20.24
C SER A 716 -15.15 20.52 -20.92
N ALA A 717 -13.92 20.03 -20.83
CA ALA A 717 -13.54 18.74 -21.39
C ALA A 717 -14.15 17.58 -20.61
N ARG A 718 -14.46 16.52 -21.36
CA ARG A 718 -14.75 15.19 -20.83
C ARG A 718 -13.52 14.32 -21.04
N PHE A 719 -12.89 13.90 -19.96
CA PHE A 719 -11.66 13.10 -20.02
C PHE A 719 -12.00 11.62 -19.87
N MET A 720 -11.83 10.84 -20.93
CA MET A 720 -11.99 9.38 -20.86
C MET A 720 -10.71 8.73 -20.30
N VAL A 721 -10.84 7.97 -19.23
CA VAL A 721 -9.75 7.18 -18.63
C VAL A 721 -9.37 6.05 -19.58
N LEU A 722 -8.09 5.94 -19.95
CA LEU A 722 -7.57 4.89 -20.83
C LEU A 722 -6.83 3.80 -20.06
N GLY A 723 -6.26 4.15 -18.91
CA GLY A 723 -5.52 3.23 -18.04
C GLY A 723 -5.34 3.83 -16.65
N LEU A 724 -4.90 3.00 -15.71
CA LEU A 724 -4.72 3.38 -14.31
C LEU A 724 -3.28 3.19 -13.85
N GLY A 725 -2.90 3.93 -12.83
CA GLY A 725 -1.56 3.91 -12.26
C GLY A 725 -0.58 4.88 -12.91
N ASP A 726 -1.04 6.02 -13.43
CA ASP A 726 -0.26 7.14 -14.02
C ASP A 726 -0.33 8.43 -13.17
N VAL A 727 0.34 8.52 -12.02
CA VAL A 727 1.20 7.48 -11.47
C VAL A 727 0.80 7.06 -10.06
N PHE A 728 0.80 5.74 -9.83
CA PHE A 728 0.41 5.05 -8.60
C PHE A 728 -1.09 5.09 -8.24
N LEU A 729 -1.53 4.09 -7.47
CA LEU A 729 -2.77 4.07 -6.69
C LEU A 729 -4.03 4.53 -7.45
N GLY A 730 -4.24 4.01 -8.66
CA GLY A 730 -5.42 4.31 -9.46
C GLY A 730 -5.39 5.68 -10.15
N SER A 731 -4.26 6.39 -10.13
CA SER A 731 -4.10 7.65 -10.88
C SER A 731 -4.41 7.41 -12.37
N PRO A 732 -5.36 8.15 -12.97
CA PRO A 732 -5.76 7.88 -14.35
C PRO A 732 -4.76 8.45 -15.34
N CYS A 733 -4.56 7.76 -16.46
CA CYS A 733 -4.16 8.40 -17.72
C CYS A 733 -5.45 8.56 -18.54
N ALA A 734 -5.87 9.80 -18.75
CA ALA A 734 -7.13 10.12 -19.42
C ALA A 734 -6.90 11.05 -20.61
N VAL A 735 -7.84 11.08 -21.55
CA VAL A 735 -7.74 11.90 -22.76
C VAL A 735 -9.05 12.63 -23.01
N PRO A 736 -9.04 13.89 -23.47
CA PRO A 736 -10.26 14.57 -23.89
C PRO A 736 -10.98 13.83 -25.02
N LEU A 737 -12.28 13.62 -24.86
CA LEU A 737 -13.15 13.10 -25.91
C LEU A 737 -13.20 14.05 -27.11
N ASP A 738 -13.29 15.36 -26.87
CA ASP A 738 -13.21 16.38 -27.93
C ASP A 738 -11.76 16.52 -28.44
N PRO A 739 -11.47 16.22 -29.72
CA PRO A 739 -10.13 16.38 -30.27
C PRO A 739 -9.57 17.81 -30.17
N ARG A 740 -10.43 18.84 -30.10
CA ARG A 740 -10.04 20.25 -29.98
C ARG A 740 -9.52 20.61 -28.60
N HIS A 741 -9.70 19.73 -27.61
CA HIS A 741 -9.16 19.90 -26.26
C HIS A 741 -7.81 19.21 -26.06
N ARG A 742 -7.24 18.60 -27.11
CA ARG A 742 -5.96 17.88 -27.06
C ARG A 742 -4.81 18.82 -27.35
N PHE A 743 -4.33 19.49 -26.31
CA PHE A 743 -3.22 20.44 -26.43
C PHE A 743 -1.85 19.76 -26.58
N LEU A 744 -0.97 20.40 -27.34
CA LEU A 744 0.45 20.07 -27.37
C LEU A 744 1.08 20.34 -26.00
N GLY A 745 2.08 19.53 -25.67
CA GLY A 745 2.81 19.66 -24.42
C GLY A 745 3.99 18.72 -24.36
N SER A 746 4.70 18.75 -23.24
CA SER A 746 5.82 17.83 -22.99
C SER A 746 5.74 17.33 -21.56
N LYS A 747 6.33 16.16 -21.32
CA LYS A 747 6.61 15.70 -19.97
C LYS A 747 7.95 16.28 -19.52
N TYR A 748 8.14 16.42 -18.21
CA TYR A 748 9.34 16.99 -17.60
C TYR A 748 10.61 16.20 -17.98
N ASN A 749 11.73 16.92 -18.18
CA ASN A 749 13.07 16.35 -18.39
C ASN A 749 14.10 17.00 -17.43
N PRO A 750 14.56 16.31 -16.37
CA PRO A 750 14.02 15.06 -15.82
C PRO A 750 12.72 15.30 -15.03
N SER A 751 12.01 14.22 -14.70
CA SER A 751 10.79 14.23 -13.89
C SER A 751 10.97 14.78 -12.46
N ARG A 752 9.89 15.29 -11.87
CA ARG A 752 9.86 15.71 -10.46
C ARG A 752 10.02 14.50 -9.54
N THR A 753 10.55 14.75 -8.34
CA THR A 753 10.61 13.76 -7.24
C THR A 753 9.44 13.90 -6.25
N TYR A 754 8.65 14.97 -6.35
CA TYR A 754 7.50 15.24 -5.49
C TYR A 754 6.41 15.98 -6.28
N THR A 755 5.17 15.60 -6.04
CA THR A 755 3.93 16.19 -6.56
C THR A 755 2.89 16.01 -5.47
N GLU A 756 2.04 17.00 -5.23
CA GLU A 756 1.02 16.95 -4.19
C GLU A 756 -0.11 15.97 -4.54
N ARG A 757 -0.68 15.33 -3.53
CA ARG A 757 -1.88 14.48 -3.64
C ARG A 757 -3.05 15.29 -4.17
N GLY A 758 -3.74 14.73 -5.15
CA GLY A 758 -4.85 15.33 -5.87
C GLY A 758 -4.42 16.26 -7.00
N ALA A 759 -3.12 16.55 -7.19
CA ALA A 759 -2.69 17.43 -8.27
C ALA A 759 -3.16 16.89 -9.62
N VAL A 760 -3.60 17.78 -10.49
CA VAL A 760 -4.02 17.50 -11.86
C VAL A 760 -2.89 17.92 -12.79
N GLY A 761 -2.53 17.04 -13.72
CA GLY A 761 -1.46 17.26 -14.67
C GLY A 761 -1.87 17.02 -16.12
N ILE A 762 -1.21 17.70 -17.05
CA ILE A 762 -1.33 17.51 -18.51
C ILE A 762 0.03 17.10 -19.10
N GLY A 763 0.11 15.97 -19.80
CA GLY A 763 1.35 15.39 -20.32
C GLY A 763 1.20 15.04 -21.80
N GLY A 764 1.69 15.92 -22.68
CA GLY A 764 1.18 15.92 -24.05
C GLY A 764 -0.31 16.25 -24.02
N MET A 765 -1.14 15.46 -24.68
CA MET A 765 -2.60 15.62 -24.64
C MET A 765 -3.31 14.84 -23.51
N TYR A 766 -2.56 14.09 -22.70
CA TYR A 766 -3.14 13.27 -21.63
C TYR A 766 -3.31 14.08 -20.35
N MET A 767 -4.36 13.77 -19.59
CA MET A 767 -4.63 14.28 -18.26
C MET A 767 -4.38 13.18 -17.22
N CYS A 768 -3.82 13.56 -16.08
CA CYS A 768 -3.73 12.68 -14.92
C CYS A 768 -4.14 13.38 -13.61
N ILE A 769 -4.49 12.57 -12.61
CA ILE A 769 -4.71 13.02 -11.23
C ILE A 769 -3.77 12.20 -10.34
N TYR A 770 -2.91 12.87 -9.59
CA TYR A 770 -1.94 12.20 -8.70
C TYR A 770 -2.61 11.72 -7.41
N ALA A 771 -2.87 10.42 -7.29
CA ALA A 771 -3.58 9.84 -6.13
C ALA A 771 -2.82 9.94 -4.80
N ALA A 772 -1.51 10.16 -4.83
CA ALA A 772 -0.66 10.27 -3.66
C ALA A 772 0.56 11.19 -3.90
N ASN A 773 1.21 11.59 -2.81
CA ASN A 773 2.41 12.43 -2.86
C ASN A 773 3.55 11.66 -3.55
N SER A 774 3.85 12.00 -4.80
CA SER A 774 4.61 11.10 -5.69
C SER A 774 5.51 11.81 -6.70
N PRO A 775 6.51 11.11 -7.29
CA PRO A 775 7.19 11.58 -8.49
C PRO A 775 6.20 11.84 -9.64
N GLY A 776 6.52 12.78 -10.53
CA GLY A 776 5.59 13.15 -11.61
C GLY A 776 6.26 13.84 -12.79
N GLY A 777 5.76 13.57 -13.99
CA GLY A 777 6.27 14.11 -15.25
C GLY A 777 5.35 15.10 -15.96
N TYR A 778 4.07 15.18 -15.58
CA TYR A 778 3.08 15.99 -16.31
C TYR A 778 3.16 17.46 -15.91
N GLN A 779 2.76 18.36 -16.80
CA GLN A 779 2.62 19.80 -16.55
C GLN A 779 1.49 20.05 -15.55
N LEU A 780 1.77 20.73 -14.43
CA LEU A 780 0.79 20.87 -13.35
C LEU A 780 -0.19 22.03 -13.62
N VAL A 781 -1.49 21.79 -13.43
CA VAL A 781 -2.55 22.77 -13.78
C VAL A 781 -3.51 23.11 -12.64
N GLY A 782 -3.63 22.25 -11.64
CA GLY A 782 -4.52 22.48 -10.49
C GLY A 782 -4.54 21.28 -9.55
N ARG A 783 -5.55 21.21 -8.68
CA ARG A 783 -5.73 20.11 -7.72
C ARG A 783 -7.19 19.75 -7.52
N THR A 784 -7.46 18.48 -7.29
CA THR A 784 -8.76 17.91 -6.95
C THR A 784 -8.72 17.13 -5.64
N ILE A 785 -9.86 16.59 -5.23
CA ILE A 785 -10.01 15.73 -4.06
C ILE A 785 -9.25 14.39 -4.25
N PRO A 786 -9.02 13.64 -3.16
CA PRO A 786 -8.42 12.33 -3.26
C PRO A 786 -9.25 11.35 -4.11
N ILE A 787 -8.57 10.64 -5.01
CA ILE A 787 -9.18 9.61 -5.89
C ILE A 787 -8.83 8.17 -5.44
N TRP A 788 -8.15 8.04 -4.30
CA TRP A 788 -7.80 6.77 -3.66
C TRP A 788 -8.31 6.76 -2.22
N ASP A 789 -9.40 6.04 -1.98
CA ASP A 789 -9.96 5.79 -0.65
C ASP A 789 -9.28 4.57 -0.04
N LYS A 790 -8.12 4.82 0.58
CA LYS A 790 -7.28 3.80 1.21
C LYS A 790 -8.07 2.86 2.13
N LEU A 791 -9.03 3.36 2.88
CA LEU A 791 -9.74 2.55 3.88
C LEU A 791 -11.16 2.15 3.44
N CYS A 792 -11.58 2.57 2.24
CA CYS A 792 -12.92 2.35 1.70
C CYS A 792 -13.99 2.85 2.69
N LEU A 793 -13.82 4.08 3.19
CA LEU A 793 -14.71 4.71 4.16
C LEU A 793 -15.99 5.23 3.51
N ALA A 794 -15.90 5.68 2.25
CA ALA A 794 -17.06 6.16 1.53
C ALA A 794 -18.04 5.03 1.25
N ALA A 795 -19.34 5.24 1.49
CA ALA A 795 -20.37 4.21 1.34
C ALA A 795 -20.49 3.66 -0.10
N SER A 796 -20.02 4.40 -1.10
CA SER A 796 -19.97 3.97 -2.51
C SER A 796 -18.69 3.23 -2.91
N SER A 797 -17.71 3.10 -2.01
CA SER A 797 -16.39 2.53 -2.30
C SER A 797 -16.30 1.07 -1.88
N GLU A 798 -16.26 0.15 -2.85
CA GLU A 798 -15.97 -1.28 -2.59
C GLU A 798 -14.48 -1.60 -2.72
N VAL A 799 -13.76 -0.78 -3.50
CA VAL A 799 -12.33 -0.88 -3.74
C VAL A 799 -11.69 0.50 -3.50
N PRO A 800 -10.36 0.59 -3.29
CA PRO A 800 -9.74 1.87 -2.99
C PRO A 800 -9.65 2.85 -4.17
N TRP A 801 -9.59 2.36 -5.41
CA TRP A 801 -9.50 3.23 -6.59
C TRP A 801 -10.88 3.70 -7.05
N LEU A 802 -11.01 4.99 -7.36
CA LEU A 802 -12.29 5.59 -7.73
C LEU A 802 -12.72 5.28 -9.18
N MET A 803 -11.77 5.05 -10.08
CA MET A 803 -11.99 5.04 -11.54
C MET A 803 -11.58 3.72 -12.17
N ASN A 804 -12.20 3.39 -13.29
CA ASN A 804 -11.83 2.29 -14.19
C ASN A 804 -11.52 2.82 -15.60
N PRO A 805 -10.79 2.07 -16.44
CA PRO A 805 -10.73 2.37 -17.87
C PRO A 805 -12.14 2.56 -18.46
N PHE A 806 -12.25 3.50 -19.39
CA PHE A 806 -13.47 4.01 -20.03
C PHE A 806 -14.39 4.87 -19.15
N ASP A 807 -14.16 5.04 -17.85
CA ASP A 807 -14.85 6.07 -17.07
C ASP A 807 -14.50 7.47 -17.60
N GLN A 808 -15.39 8.44 -17.39
CA GLN A 808 -15.24 9.83 -17.82
C GLN A 808 -15.09 10.75 -16.62
N VAL A 809 -14.11 11.65 -16.65
CA VAL A 809 -13.87 12.68 -15.63
C VAL A 809 -14.27 14.05 -16.19
N GLU A 810 -15.07 14.79 -15.43
CA GLU A 810 -15.41 16.20 -15.67
C GLU A 810 -15.00 17.02 -14.45
N PHE A 811 -14.30 18.14 -14.64
CA PHE A 811 -13.98 19.05 -13.54
C PHE A 811 -14.99 20.19 -13.44
N TYR A 812 -15.25 20.65 -12.21
CA TYR A 812 -15.98 21.89 -11.96
C TYR A 812 -15.18 22.81 -11.03
N PRO A 813 -15.28 24.14 -11.20
CA PRO A 813 -14.42 25.08 -10.48
C PRO A 813 -14.83 25.21 -9.00
N VAL A 814 -13.83 25.22 -8.12
CA VAL A 814 -13.96 25.55 -6.70
C VAL A 814 -12.79 26.42 -6.23
N SER A 815 -12.94 27.08 -5.08
CA SER A 815 -11.81 27.75 -4.43
C SER A 815 -10.86 26.73 -3.78
N GLU A 816 -9.61 27.13 -3.49
CA GLU A 816 -8.66 26.29 -2.75
C GLU A 816 -9.16 25.95 -1.33
N GLU A 817 -9.82 26.90 -0.66
CA GLU A 817 -10.40 26.70 0.67
C GLU A 817 -11.53 25.67 0.65
N ASP A 818 -12.45 25.78 -0.32
CA ASP A 818 -13.52 24.80 -0.50
C ASP A 818 -12.95 23.41 -0.83
N LEU A 819 -11.92 23.34 -1.67
CA LEU A 819 -11.27 22.09 -2.02
C LEU A 819 -10.61 21.43 -0.81
N ASP A 820 -9.94 22.20 0.05
CA ASP A 820 -9.32 21.68 1.27
C ASP A 820 -10.36 21.12 2.24
N LYS A 821 -11.50 21.79 2.40
CA LYS A 821 -12.63 21.26 3.17
C LYS A 821 -13.19 19.98 2.57
N MET A 822 -13.42 19.94 1.26
CA MET A 822 -13.90 18.73 0.58
C MET A 822 -12.90 17.58 0.68
N THR A 823 -11.61 17.87 0.70
CA THR A 823 -10.53 16.88 0.89
C THR A 823 -10.58 16.27 2.29
N GLU A 824 -10.77 17.10 3.32
CA GLU A 824 -10.96 16.63 4.71
C GLU A 824 -12.23 15.78 4.84
N ASP A 825 -13.32 16.20 4.21
CA ASP A 825 -14.57 15.45 4.17
C ASP A 825 -14.40 14.08 3.45
N CYS A 826 -13.56 14.01 2.40
CA CYS A 826 -13.20 12.74 1.74
C CYS A 826 -12.41 11.83 2.67
N ASP A 827 -11.40 12.36 3.37
CA ASP A 827 -10.52 11.59 4.27
C ASP A 827 -11.29 10.99 5.45
N ASN A 828 -12.42 11.59 5.83
CA ASN A 828 -13.33 11.10 6.86
C ASN A 828 -14.51 10.28 6.32
N GLY A 829 -14.59 10.06 4.99
CA GLY A 829 -15.65 9.27 4.35
C GLY A 829 -17.03 9.93 4.33
N VAL A 830 -17.11 11.24 4.53
CA VAL A 830 -18.38 12.00 4.57
C VAL A 830 -18.67 12.75 3.27
N TYR A 831 -17.66 12.99 2.43
CA TYR A 831 -17.85 13.56 1.10
C TYR A 831 -18.47 12.55 0.14
N LYS A 832 -19.50 12.97 -0.60
CA LYS A 832 -20.15 12.15 -1.62
C LYS A 832 -19.71 12.59 -3.01
N VAL A 833 -18.86 11.79 -3.65
CA VAL A 833 -18.46 12.01 -5.05
C VAL A 833 -19.69 11.87 -5.96
N ASN A 834 -19.81 12.79 -6.93
CA ASN A 834 -20.86 12.74 -7.94
C ASN A 834 -20.47 11.74 -9.04
N ILE A 835 -21.07 10.55 -8.98
CA ILE A 835 -20.86 9.47 -9.94
C ILE A 835 -22.20 9.14 -10.60
N GLU A 836 -22.27 9.31 -11.90
CA GLU A 836 -23.42 8.99 -12.74
C GLU A 836 -23.11 7.73 -13.55
N LYS A 837 -23.88 6.65 -13.34
CA LYS A 837 -23.73 5.42 -14.12
C LYS A 837 -24.25 5.66 -15.55
N SER A 838 -23.42 5.42 -16.54
CA SER A 838 -23.75 5.64 -17.96
C SER A 838 -23.14 4.55 -18.85
N VAL A 839 -23.31 4.72 -20.15
CA VAL A 839 -22.71 3.91 -21.22
C VAL A 839 -22.06 4.88 -22.21
N PHE A 840 -20.80 4.62 -22.54
CA PHE A 840 -20.17 5.29 -23.68
C PHE A 840 -20.51 4.52 -24.95
N ASP A 841 -21.19 5.18 -25.88
CA ASP A 841 -21.59 4.64 -27.18
C ASP A 841 -20.69 5.25 -28.27
N HIS A 842 -19.85 4.43 -28.90
CA HIS A 842 -18.91 4.89 -29.91
C HIS A 842 -19.62 5.33 -31.20
N GLN A 843 -20.79 4.77 -31.52
CA GLN A 843 -21.59 5.23 -32.66
C GLN A 843 -22.11 6.65 -32.43
N GLU A 844 -22.58 6.96 -31.23
CA GLU A 844 -22.99 8.33 -30.88
C GLU A 844 -21.80 9.30 -30.93
N TYR A 845 -20.64 8.87 -30.41
CA TYR A 845 -19.41 9.64 -30.49
C TYR A 845 -18.98 9.91 -31.95
N LEU A 846 -19.02 8.92 -32.84
CA LEU A 846 -18.69 9.10 -34.26
C LEU A 846 -19.68 10.04 -34.97
N ARG A 847 -20.97 9.99 -34.64
CA ARG A 847 -21.95 10.98 -35.15
C ARG A 847 -21.60 12.40 -34.69
N TRP A 848 -21.18 12.55 -33.43
CA TRP A 848 -20.74 13.84 -32.90
C TRP A 848 -19.47 14.33 -33.59
N ILE A 849 -18.48 13.46 -33.83
CA ILE A 849 -17.25 13.79 -34.59
C ILE A 849 -17.61 14.28 -35.99
N ASN A 850 -18.44 13.54 -36.72
CA ASN A 850 -18.87 13.92 -38.07
C ASN A 850 -19.61 15.26 -38.09
N ALA A 851 -20.46 15.54 -37.10
CA ALA A 851 -21.16 16.82 -36.98
C ALA A 851 -20.23 18.01 -36.67
N ASN A 852 -19.03 17.77 -36.15
CA ASN A 852 -18.04 18.78 -35.77
C ASN A 852 -16.75 18.72 -36.60
N ASN A 853 -16.73 17.90 -37.67
CA ASN A 853 -15.51 17.54 -38.39
C ASN A 853 -14.74 18.78 -38.91
N ASP A 854 -15.44 19.74 -39.52
CA ASP A 854 -14.82 20.95 -40.05
C ASP A 854 -14.06 21.75 -38.96
N SER A 855 -14.64 21.84 -37.76
CA SER A 855 -14.02 22.52 -36.62
C SER A 855 -12.85 21.74 -36.04
N ILE A 856 -12.93 20.41 -36.03
CA ILE A 856 -11.86 19.52 -35.56
C ILE A 856 -10.66 19.60 -36.51
N THR A 857 -10.89 19.47 -37.82
CA THR A 857 -9.84 19.54 -38.83
C THR A 857 -9.16 20.91 -38.81
N ALA A 858 -9.92 22.01 -38.71
CA ALA A 858 -9.34 23.35 -38.62
C ALA A 858 -8.43 23.52 -37.39
N PHE A 859 -8.79 22.92 -36.25
CA PHE A 859 -7.95 22.93 -35.04
C PHE A 859 -6.67 22.12 -35.23
N GLN A 860 -6.76 20.91 -35.78
CA GLN A 860 -5.62 20.02 -35.98
C GLN A 860 -4.62 20.58 -36.99
N GLU A 861 -5.10 21.14 -38.11
CA GLU A 861 -4.25 21.82 -39.09
C GLU A 861 -3.57 23.07 -38.48
N GLY A 862 -4.24 23.77 -37.57
CA GLY A 862 -3.71 24.91 -36.84
C GLY A 862 -2.61 24.59 -35.81
N GLN A 863 -2.53 23.33 -35.34
CA GLN A 863 -1.49 22.88 -34.39
C GLN A 863 -0.12 22.62 -35.07
N LEU A 864 -0.09 22.30 -36.36
CA LEU A 864 1.10 21.83 -37.10
C LEU A 864 2.02 22.96 -37.62
N GLY A 865 2.20 24.04 -36.84
CA GLY A 865 2.99 25.21 -37.27
C GLY A 865 4.48 25.20 -36.86
N GLU A 866 5.30 26.05 -37.51
CA GLU A 866 6.75 26.25 -37.25
C GLU A 866 7.10 26.45 -35.76
N ARG A 867 6.18 27.03 -34.96
CA ARG A 867 6.37 27.25 -33.51
C ARG A 867 6.50 25.97 -32.69
N ALA A 868 5.86 24.88 -33.09
CA ALA A 868 5.96 23.58 -32.41
C ALA A 868 7.31 22.90 -32.68
N GLU A 869 7.97 23.24 -33.79
CA GLU A 869 9.27 22.68 -34.19
C GLU A 869 10.48 23.42 -33.57
N GLU A 870 10.32 24.68 -33.15
CA GLU A 870 11.41 25.49 -32.55
C GLU A 870 11.64 25.25 -31.04
N LEU A 871 10.63 24.74 -30.31
CA LEU A 871 10.66 24.50 -28.86
C LEU A 871 11.34 23.20 -28.33
N PRO A 872 11.79 22.19 -29.12
CA PRO A 872 12.33 20.95 -28.57
C PRO A 872 13.74 21.02 -27.94
N ASN A 873 14.42 22.18 -27.89
CA ASN A 873 15.78 22.32 -27.36
C ASN A 873 15.86 22.87 -25.92
#